data_AF-A0A286AQB6-F1
#
_entry.id   AF-A0A286AQB6-F1
#
_cell.length_a   1.000
_cell.length_b   1.000
_cell.length_c   1.000
_cell.angle_alpha   90.00
_cell.angle_beta   90.00
_cell.angle_gamma   90.00
#
_symmetry.space_group_name_H-M   'P 1'
#
loop_
_entity.id
_entity.type
_entity.pdbx_description
1 polymer ?
#
loop_
_entity_poly.entity_id
_entity_poly.type
_entity_poly.pdbx_seq_one_letter_code
_entity_poly.pdbx_strand_id
1 'polypeptide(L)'
;MSETGRNGANPRHALQAIGQSIFSLLLLLLAPLASSKELVLLTPPAPDEATRAFVSTFIQSPELAQAGLTIKDMRSDVFGSQTEAANALQSGKVALGLLPASAIPGFPGDESLTYTSLLSQPSLAKDALEQFFLQDSVIGDLMAQEVGRKGLVVLSFWNQPPTSLVARRPLVAASDLKGLKIRASDPQSSAVFASLGANPVTMPLAEVYPALANGAVDASENRIERTLATQQLSALKGGTLVAGFRQPQGFFVSGESSWVALKERERAALREAAKQASSRARSVVVSIEAALPEDARNSGLRFARFDAIGGGNVEANATAQWLRTAGASGPQAVTLLKKVKQARPPAPVPRSAAPMGDPARPQIVFASVRNDEGGADLSNRFGIARDNSTKLTCGEIQFASNNARPFGRPYAGPVALASTSARVNAEPCVDLVAEASSQRGGKVVVFIHGYNNTFDTAMRRAIGVGEDLKIDAPIVLWSWPSQGTESGYVYDAMSVEFSRPYFRDFVSALLRNPKVKEITVMAHSMGSRIALQMLEQSAQAQKKLASIVFLAPDVPQTLFSQAIGLYGRGASLATMYANEHDRPLALSEVVNREAPAGLAGNTLFVSDGIETVDLSRLDFEWFGTNHSAGFEIPKAAADVSLVVNRHIKAASRSLTGVTLGKLTYWTIQP
;
A
#
# COMPACT_ATOMS: atom_id res chain seq x y z
N MET A 1 32.22 1.01 84.81
CA MET A 1 31.34 -0.15 85.11
C MET A 1 30.72 -0.60 83.81
N SER A 2 30.81 -1.92 83.59
CA SER A 2 30.23 -2.83 82.58
C SER A 2 30.36 -2.59 81.08
N GLU A 3 30.76 -3.69 80.43
CA GLU A 3 30.48 -4.15 79.06
C GLU A 3 31.24 -3.52 77.89
N THR A 4 31.76 -4.23 76.88
CA THR A 4 32.18 -5.64 76.62
C THR A 4 32.80 -5.58 75.20
N GLY A 5 33.71 -6.51 74.88
CA GLY A 5 34.03 -6.86 73.49
C GLY A 5 35.48 -6.59 73.05
N ARG A 6 36.35 -7.59 73.23
CA ARG A 6 37.77 -7.57 72.83
C ARG A 6 37.97 -8.22 71.46
N ASN A 7 38.57 -7.41 70.57
CA ASN A 7 39.80 -7.65 69.81
C ASN A 7 40.15 -9.06 69.31
N GLY A 8 40.50 -9.09 68.02
CA GLY A 8 41.92 -9.24 67.67
C GLY A 8 42.25 -10.43 66.78
N ALA A 9 42.59 -10.13 65.54
CA ALA A 9 43.06 -11.04 64.49
C ALA A 9 44.34 -11.82 64.87
N ASN A 10 44.58 -13.00 64.26
CA ASN A 10 45.48 -13.22 63.12
C ASN A 10 45.66 -14.76 62.84
N PRO A 11 46.43 -15.25 61.84
CA PRO A 11 45.84 -15.87 60.65
C PRO A 11 46.34 -17.30 60.36
N ARG A 12 45.46 -18.16 59.84
CA ARG A 12 45.75 -19.29 58.93
C ARG A 12 44.40 -19.94 58.59
N HIS A 13 44.18 -20.21 57.30
CA HIS A 13 42.93 -20.65 56.64
C HIS A 13 42.14 -19.54 55.94
N ALA A 14 42.62 -19.16 54.74
CA ALA A 14 41.81 -18.56 53.68
C ALA A 14 42.30 -19.09 52.33
N LEU A 15 42.19 -20.42 52.17
CA LEU A 15 42.23 -21.11 50.87
C LEU A 15 40.78 -21.44 50.53
N GLN A 16 40.07 -20.46 49.96
CA GLN A 16 38.83 -20.58 49.17
C GLN A 16 38.22 -19.18 49.08
N ALA A 17 37.91 -18.75 47.86
CA ALA A 17 37.27 -17.48 47.46
C ALA A 17 38.19 -16.42 46.84
N ILE A 18 38.99 -16.81 45.85
CA ILE A 18 39.40 -15.93 44.76
C ILE A 18 39.07 -16.68 43.47
N GLY A 19 37.95 -16.35 42.84
CA GLY A 19 37.55 -17.04 41.61
C GLY A 19 36.12 -16.87 41.13
N GLN A 20 35.33 -15.89 41.58
CA GLN A 20 34.03 -15.58 40.98
C GLN A 20 33.67 -14.10 41.19
N SER A 21 34.36 -13.17 40.53
CA SER A 21 33.89 -11.76 40.42
C SER A 21 34.66 -10.96 39.36
N ILE A 22 35.01 -11.54 38.20
CA ILE A 22 35.40 -10.77 36.99
C ILE A 22 35.01 -11.57 35.73
N PHE A 23 33.74 -11.98 35.62
CA PHE A 23 33.22 -12.60 34.39
C PHE A 23 31.76 -12.18 34.18
N SER A 24 31.50 -10.88 34.22
CA SER A 24 30.16 -10.32 33.94
C SER A 24 30.18 -9.10 33.03
N LEU A 25 31.25 -8.89 32.27
CA LEU A 25 31.29 -7.78 31.31
C LEU A 25 32.16 -8.07 30.08
N LEU A 26 31.98 -9.21 29.42
CA LEU A 26 32.42 -9.39 28.01
C LEU A 26 31.81 -10.63 27.31
N LEU A 27 30.52 -10.92 27.56
CA LEU A 27 29.72 -11.69 26.60
C LEU A 27 28.79 -10.73 25.87
N LEU A 28 29.39 -9.76 25.16
CA LEU A 28 28.73 -9.24 23.97
C LEU A 28 28.66 -10.41 23.01
N LEU A 29 27.43 -10.85 22.77
CA LEU A 29 27.04 -11.82 21.77
C LEU A 29 27.91 -11.66 20.50
N LEU A 30 28.87 -12.57 20.32
CA LEU A 30 29.24 -13.03 18.99
C LEU A 30 28.05 -13.85 18.48
N ALA A 31 26.93 -13.17 18.21
CA ALA A 31 26.01 -13.65 17.20
C ALA A 31 26.88 -13.86 15.95
N PRO A 32 26.78 -15.00 15.26
CA PRO A 32 27.48 -15.16 14.00
C PRO A 32 27.14 -13.93 13.17
N LEU A 33 28.16 -13.20 12.69
CA LEU A 33 27.99 -12.14 11.71
C LEU A 33 27.21 -12.78 10.57
N ALA A 34 25.89 -12.57 10.58
CA ALA A 34 25.02 -13.06 9.53
C ALA A 34 25.61 -12.45 8.25
N SER A 35 25.97 -13.31 7.29
CA SER A 35 26.48 -12.86 6.00
C SER A 35 25.49 -11.83 5.45
N SER A 36 25.90 -10.56 5.36
CA SER A 36 25.01 -9.50 4.90
C SER A 36 24.76 -9.69 3.42
N LYS A 37 23.50 -9.82 3.03
CA LYS A 37 23.09 -9.91 1.63
C LYS A 37 23.17 -8.52 1.01
N GLU A 38 24.16 -8.32 0.14
CA GLU A 38 24.31 -7.07 -0.61
C GLU A 38 23.30 -7.00 -1.76
N LEU A 39 22.52 -5.91 -1.81
CA LEU A 39 21.63 -5.58 -2.91
C LEU A 39 22.17 -4.34 -3.62
N VAL A 40 22.19 -4.38 -4.95
CA VAL A 40 22.58 -3.22 -5.76
C VAL A 40 21.36 -2.33 -6.00
N LEU A 41 21.53 -1.03 -5.75
CA LEU A 41 20.58 0.04 -6.01
C LEU A 41 21.06 0.89 -7.20
N LEU A 42 20.28 0.93 -8.28
CA LEU A 42 20.52 1.85 -9.39
C LEU A 42 20.03 3.25 -9.03
N THR A 43 20.93 4.23 -9.11
CA THR A 43 20.63 5.64 -8.91
C THR A 43 20.93 6.46 -10.17
N PRO A 44 20.26 7.59 -10.39
CA PRO A 44 20.55 8.43 -11.55
C PRO A 44 21.99 8.98 -11.52
N PRO A 45 22.58 9.29 -12.69
CA PRO A 45 23.99 9.71 -12.80
C PRO A 45 24.28 11.04 -12.08
N ALA A 46 23.29 11.94 -12.03
CA ALA A 46 23.41 13.23 -11.37
C ALA A 46 22.18 13.45 -10.46
N PRO A 47 22.16 12.86 -9.25
CA PRO A 47 21.01 12.91 -8.34
C PRO A 47 20.81 14.35 -7.85
N ASP A 48 19.56 14.81 -7.84
CA ASP A 48 19.12 16.05 -7.18
C ASP A 48 19.14 15.90 -5.65
N GLU A 49 18.90 16.98 -4.91
CA GLU A 49 18.93 17.00 -3.45
C GLU A 49 17.93 16.03 -2.84
N ALA A 50 16.71 15.99 -3.36
CA ALA A 50 15.67 15.06 -2.91
C ALA A 50 16.08 13.59 -3.14
N THR A 51 16.73 13.30 -4.27
CA THR A 51 17.26 11.97 -4.59
C THR A 51 18.43 11.61 -3.67
N ARG A 52 19.35 12.54 -3.38
CA ARG A 52 20.43 12.30 -2.41
C ARG A 52 19.87 12.01 -1.02
N ALA A 53 18.84 12.76 -0.60
CA ALA A 53 18.16 12.55 0.66
C ALA A 53 17.45 11.18 0.71
N PHE A 54 16.77 10.78 -0.37
CA PHE A 54 16.18 9.45 -0.52
C PHE A 54 17.24 8.36 -0.31
N VAL A 55 18.31 8.40 -1.12
CA VAL A 55 19.35 7.36 -1.15
C VAL A 55 20.06 7.28 0.20
N SER A 56 20.42 8.42 0.80
CA SER A 56 21.07 8.44 2.11
C SER A 56 20.18 7.83 3.20
N THR A 57 18.90 8.23 3.27
CA THR A 57 17.95 7.68 4.26
C THR A 57 17.71 6.19 4.04
N PHE A 58 17.57 5.76 2.78
CA PHE A 58 17.34 4.36 2.45
C PHE A 58 18.53 3.48 2.84
N ILE A 59 19.75 3.82 2.41
CA ILE A 59 20.96 3.01 2.64
C ILE A 59 21.32 2.94 4.14
N GLN A 60 21.01 4.00 4.90
CA GLN A 60 21.30 4.08 6.34
C GLN A 60 20.17 3.54 7.23
N SER A 61 19.10 2.97 6.65
CA SER A 61 17.96 2.48 7.42
C SER A 61 18.41 1.36 8.39
N PRO A 62 18.10 1.50 9.70
CA PRO A 62 18.42 0.47 10.68
C PRO A 62 17.62 -0.82 10.43
N GLU A 63 16.45 -0.73 9.81
CA GLU A 63 15.62 -1.88 9.43
C GLU A 63 16.35 -2.79 8.44
N LEU A 64 17.08 -2.22 7.46
CA LEU A 64 17.88 -2.98 6.51
C LEU A 64 19.01 -3.74 7.21
N ALA A 65 19.77 -3.05 8.07
CA ALA A 65 20.86 -3.66 8.83
C ALA A 65 20.34 -4.77 9.76
N GLN A 66 19.21 -4.53 10.44
CA GLN A 66 18.53 -5.54 11.25
C GLN A 66 18.06 -6.73 10.41
N ALA A 67 17.67 -6.54 9.15
CA ALA A 67 17.32 -7.63 8.25
C ALA A 67 18.53 -8.34 7.63
N GLY A 68 19.77 -7.91 7.92
CA GLY A 68 20.98 -8.46 7.32
C GLY A 68 21.17 -8.03 5.87
N LEU A 69 20.62 -6.90 5.46
CA LEU A 69 20.77 -6.33 4.13
C LEU A 69 21.80 -5.19 4.13
N THR A 70 22.63 -5.14 3.09
CA THR A 70 23.47 -3.98 2.76
C THR A 70 23.13 -3.50 1.37
N ILE A 71 23.19 -2.18 1.15
CA ILE A 71 22.84 -1.59 -0.15
C ILE A 71 24.09 -0.98 -0.78
N LYS A 72 24.38 -1.39 -2.02
CA LYS A 72 25.43 -0.82 -2.85
C LYS A 72 24.83 0.13 -3.88
N ASP A 73 25.07 1.42 -3.72
CA ASP A 73 24.71 2.43 -4.71
C ASP A 73 25.56 2.27 -5.98
N MET A 74 24.91 2.17 -7.13
CA MET A 74 25.54 2.14 -8.44
C MET A 74 24.81 3.10 -9.38
N ARG A 75 25.56 3.93 -10.11
CA ARG A 75 24.98 4.86 -11.07
C ARG A 75 24.43 4.11 -12.28
N SER A 76 23.27 4.52 -12.79
CA SER A 76 22.57 3.83 -13.87
C SER A 76 23.24 3.97 -15.25
N ASP A 77 24.11 4.96 -15.42
CA ASP A 77 24.86 5.23 -16.66
C ASP A 77 25.88 4.15 -17.02
N VAL A 78 26.24 3.27 -16.07
CA VAL A 78 27.06 2.07 -16.33
C VAL A 78 26.41 1.12 -17.36
N PHE A 79 25.09 1.22 -17.57
CA PHE A 79 24.36 0.44 -18.56
C PHE A 79 24.27 1.11 -19.93
N GLY A 80 24.78 2.34 -20.11
CA GLY A 80 24.74 3.07 -21.39
C GLY A 80 23.41 3.82 -21.63
N SER A 81 22.27 3.20 -21.34
CA SER A 81 20.95 3.85 -21.44
C SER A 81 20.02 3.56 -20.26
N GLN A 82 19.01 4.42 -20.07
CA GLN A 82 17.97 4.23 -19.07
C GLN A 82 17.12 2.98 -19.32
N THR A 83 16.90 2.62 -20.60
CA THR A 83 16.18 1.40 -20.99
C THR A 83 16.97 0.14 -20.62
N GLU A 84 18.29 0.14 -20.83
CA GLU A 84 19.14 -1.00 -20.43
C GLU A 84 19.21 -1.16 -18.91
N ALA A 85 19.21 -0.06 -18.16
CA ALA A 85 19.10 -0.09 -16.70
C ALA A 85 17.77 -0.72 -16.23
N ALA A 86 16.64 -0.38 -16.87
CA ALA A 86 15.33 -0.99 -16.57
C ALA A 86 15.32 -2.49 -16.91
N ASN A 87 15.90 -2.90 -18.03
CA ASN A 87 16.02 -4.31 -18.42
C ASN A 87 16.90 -5.12 -17.43
N ALA A 88 17.93 -4.49 -16.85
CA ALA A 88 18.76 -5.12 -15.83
C ALA A 88 17.98 -5.41 -14.54
N LEU A 89 17.03 -4.54 -14.18
CA LEU A 89 16.10 -4.77 -13.06
C LEU A 89 15.11 -5.90 -13.39
N GLN A 90 14.46 -5.85 -14.55
CA GLN A 90 13.48 -6.88 -14.96
C GLN A 90 14.10 -8.29 -15.00
N SER A 91 15.34 -8.39 -15.49
CA SER A 91 16.06 -9.67 -15.55
C SER A 91 16.65 -10.12 -14.20
N GLY A 92 16.54 -9.31 -13.14
CA GLY A 92 17.07 -9.61 -11.82
C GLY A 92 18.59 -9.50 -11.69
N LYS A 93 19.29 -8.93 -12.68
CA LYS A 93 20.74 -8.65 -12.61
C LYS A 93 21.07 -7.59 -11.56
N VAL A 94 20.13 -6.67 -11.34
CA VAL A 94 20.17 -5.67 -10.28
C VAL A 94 18.85 -5.75 -9.50
N ALA A 95 18.92 -5.60 -8.18
CA ALA A 95 17.78 -5.84 -7.31
C ALA A 95 16.84 -4.64 -7.21
N LEU A 96 17.39 -3.41 -7.15
CA LEU A 96 16.67 -2.19 -6.80
C LEU A 96 17.04 -1.04 -7.74
N GLY A 97 16.11 -0.13 -8.00
CA GLY A 97 16.40 1.04 -8.84
C GLY A 97 15.44 2.21 -8.67
N LEU A 98 15.98 3.42 -8.82
CA LEU A 98 15.22 4.66 -8.98
C LEU A 98 15.06 4.93 -10.48
N LEU A 99 13.85 4.70 -11.01
CA LEU A 99 13.56 4.85 -12.43
C LEU A 99 12.61 6.03 -12.67
N PRO A 100 12.91 6.94 -13.60
CA PRO A 100 11.92 7.90 -14.08
C PRO A 100 10.86 7.16 -14.90
N ALA A 101 9.66 7.72 -15.03
CA ALA A 101 8.60 7.14 -15.87
C ALA A 101 9.07 6.89 -17.32
N SER A 102 9.94 7.76 -17.85
CA SER A 102 10.54 7.61 -19.18
C SER A 102 11.46 6.39 -19.35
N ALA A 103 11.88 5.75 -18.26
CA ALA A 103 12.66 4.52 -18.29
C ALA A 103 11.79 3.25 -18.20
N ILE A 104 10.49 3.40 -17.91
CA ILE A 104 9.57 2.27 -17.84
C ILE A 104 9.32 1.73 -19.26
N PRO A 105 9.49 0.42 -19.50
CA PRO A 105 9.29 -0.16 -20.83
C PRO A 105 7.90 0.17 -21.41
N GLY A 106 7.89 0.71 -22.64
CA GLY A 106 6.68 1.10 -23.35
C GLY A 106 6.24 2.56 -23.13
N PHE A 107 6.82 3.29 -22.19
CA PHE A 107 6.44 4.68 -21.96
C PHE A 107 6.88 5.61 -23.12
N PRO A 108 6.09 6.66 -23.47
CA PRO A 108 4.75 6.98 -22.99
C PRO A 108 3.61 6.38 -23.84
N GLY A 109 3.95 5.65 -24.91
CA GLY A 109 3.02 5.30 -26.00
C GLY A 109 2.27 3.97 -25.82
N ASP A 110 2.65 3.17 -24.83
CA ASP A 110 1.93 1.94 -24.50
C ASP A 110 0.63 2.26 -23.75
N GLU A 111 -0.51 1.88 -24.33
CA GLU A 111 -1.85 2.11 -23.75
C GLU A 111 -2.03 1.45 -22.38
N SER A 112 -1.23 0.44 -22.03
CA SER A 112 -1.24 -0.17 -20.70
C SER A 112 -0.59 0.70 -19.60
N LEU A 113 0.01 1.84 -19.96
CA LEU A 113 0.58 2.85 -19.05
C LEU A 113 -0.27 4.14 -19.02
N THR A 114 -1.60 3.99 -19.07
CA THR A 114 -2.56 5.10 -19.16
C THR A 114 -2.36 6.14 -18.04
N TYR A 115 -2.42 5.74 -16.77
CA TYR A 115 -2.34 6.65 -15.62
C TYR A 115 -0.92 7.21 -15.42
N THR A 116 0.10 6.39 -15.67
CA THR A 116 1.50 6.80 -15.65
C THR A 116 1.79 7.87 -16.70
N SER A 117 1.28 7.68 -17.92
CA SER A 117 1.39 8.63 -19.04
C SER A 117 0.57 9.90 -18.78
N LEU A 118 -0.63 9.77 -18.22
CA LEU A 118 -1.50 10.89 -17.84
C LEU A 118 -0.84 11.79 -16.79
N LEU A 119 -0.41 11.25 -15.66
CA LEU A 119 0.20 12.06 -14.58
C LEU A 119 1.59 12.59 -14.94
N SER A 120 2.20 12.11 -16.02
CA SER A 120 3.45 12.67 -16.56
C SER A 120 3.25 13.89 -17.46
N GLN A 121 2.01 14.23 -17.83
CA GLN A 121 1.73 15.39 -18.68
C GLN A 121 1.99 16.73 -17.95
N PRO A 122 2.45 17.78 -18.67
CA PRO A 122 2.65 19.10 -18.07
C PRO A 122 1.41 19.68 -17.39
N SER A 123 1.61 20.29 -16.23
CA SER A 123 0.59 21.00 -15.42
C SER A 123 -0.56 20.13 -14.90
N LEU A 124 -0.47 18.80 -14.96
CA LEU A 124 -1.46 17.90 -14.39
C LEU A 124 -1.46 17.88 -12.86
N ALA A 125 -0.37 18.26 -12.21
CA ALA A 125 -0.31 18.56 -10.79
C ALA A 125 0.30 19.95 -10.61
N LYS A 126 -0.39 20.84 -9.89
CA LYS A 126 0.00 22.25 -9.76
C LYS A 126 1.23 22.46 -8.88
N ASP A 127 1.46 21.56 -7.93
CA ASP A 127 2.53 21.60 -6.93
C ASP A 127 2.87 20.18 -6.48
N ALA A 128 3.98 20.05 -5.75
CA ALA A 128 4.43 18.77 -5.22
C ALA A 128 3.39 18.14 -4.28
N LEU A 129 2.66 18.94 -3.49
CA LEU A 129 1.65 18.44 -2.56
C LEU A 129 0.47 17.78 -3.30
N GLU A 130 0.02 18.38 -4.41
CA GLU A 130 -0.99 17.79 -5.28
C GLU A 130 -0.46 16.53 -5.97
N GLN A 131 0.81 16.50 -6.39
CA GLN A 131 1.41 15.28 -6.94
C GLN A 131 1.37 14.15 -5.91
N PHE A 132 1.82 14.38 -4.68
CA PHE A 132 1.86 13.35 -3.64
C PHE A 132 0.45 12.87 -3.31
N PHE A 133 -0.49 13.81 -3.23
CA PHE A 133 -1.90 13.49 -3.03
C PHE A 133 -2.46 12.58 -4.14
N LEU A 134 -2.12 12.84 -5.41
CA LEU A 134 -2.53 11.98 -6.53
C LEU A 134 -1.86 10.61 -6.49
N GLN A 135 -0.58 10.57 -6.11
CA GLN A 135 0.19 9.32 -5.93
C GLN A 135 -0.27 8.50 -4.72
N ASP A 136 -0.81 9.13 -3.69
CA ASP A 136 -1.34 8.45 -2.50
C ASP A 136 -2.85 8.13 -2.68
N SER A 137 -3.39 8.31 -3.89
CA SER A 137 -4.77 7.99 -4.25
C SER A 137 -4.84 6.73 -5.13
N VAL A 138 -6.06 6.33 -5.50
CA VAL A 138 -6.29 5.24 -6.48
C VAL A 138 -5.49 5.39 -7.77
N ILE A 139 -5.15 6.61 -8.18
CA ILE A 139 -4.33 6.84 -9.38
C ILE A 139 -2.90 6.32 -9.17
N GLY A 140 -2.35 6.45 -7.97
CA GLY A 140 -1.06 5.88 -7.62
C GLY A 140 -1.07 4.36 -7.62
N ASP A 141 -2.10 3.74 -7.03
CA ASP A 141 -2.30 2.29 -7.06
C ASP A 141 -2.34 1.77 -8.51
N LEU A 142 -3.05 2.50 -9.37
CA LEU A 142 -3.14 2.21 -10.80
C LEU A 142 -1.78 2.34 -11.48
N MET A 143 -1.01 3.41 -11.23
CA MET A 143 0.36 3.55 -11.77
C MET A 143 1.27 2.42 -11.29
N ALA A 144 1.20 2.05 -10.02
CA ALA A 144 2.00 0.95 -9.45
C ALA A 144 1.66 -0.38 -10.13
N GLN A 145 0.38 -0.61 -10.44
CA GLN A 145 -0.08 -1.78 -11.18
C GLN A 145 0.40 -1.75 -12.65
N GLU A 146 0.32 -0.61 -13.33
CA GLU A 146 0.79 -0.43 -14.70
C GLU A 146 2.28 -0.75 -14.83
N VAL A 147 3.11 -0.20 -13.93
CA VAL A 147 4.54 -0.52 -13.82
C VAL A 147 4.74 -1.98 -13.42
N GLY A 148 3.88 -2.50 -12.53
CA GLY A 148 3.79 -3.91 -12.13
C GLY A 148 3.76 -4.89 -13.29
N ARG A 149 2.87 -4.62 -14.26
CA ARG A 149 2.71 -5.43 -15.49
C ARG A 149 3.95 -5.41 -16.38
N LYS A 150 4.93 -4.55 -16.11
CA LYS A 150 6.24 -4.54 -16.77
C LYS A 150 7.29 -5.35 -15.99
N GLY A 151 6.92 -6.28 -15.11
CA GLY A 151 7.86 -7.16 -14.41
C GLY A 151 8.70 -6.44 -13.33
N LEU A 152 8.15 -5.35 -12.79
CA LEU A 152 8.75 -4.54 -11.74
C LEU A 152 7.81 -4.52 -10.53
N VAL A 153 8.36 -4.36 -9.33
CA VAL A 153 7.59 -4.18 -8.09
C VAL A 153 7.83 -2.76 -7.59
N VAL A 154 6.79 -1.93 -7.55
CA VAL A 154 6.88 -0.57 -7.01
C VAL A 154 6.88 -0.63 -5.49
N LEU A 155 7.96 -0.14 -4.87
CA LEU A 155 8.13 -0.08 -3.41
C LEU A 155 7.72 1.28 -2.84
N SER A 156 7.91 2.36 -3.61
CA SER A 156 7.40 3.70 -3.33
C SER A 156 7.53 4.58 -4.57
N PHE A 157 6.88 5.75 -4.57
CA PHE A 157 7.20 6.79 -5.55
C PHE A 157 8.54 7.44 -5.24
N TRP A 158 9.31 7.70 -6.30
CA TRP A 158 10.53 8.50 -6.26
C TRP A 158 10.20 9.89 -6.82
N ASN A 159 10.06 10.85 -5.90
CA ASN A 159 9.72 12.23 -6.24
C ASN A 159 10.97 13.08 -6.43
N GLN A 160 10.96 13.90 -7.48
CA GLN A 160 12.02 14.86 -7.81
C GLN A 160 11.46 16.28 -7.82
N PRO A 161 12.31 17.31 -7.68
CA PRO A 161 11.88 18.69 -7.84
C PRO A 161 11.22 18.96 -9.20
N PRO A 162 10.25 19.88 -9.27
CA PRO A 162 9.53 20.18 -10.51
C PRO A 162 10.44 20.76 -11.59
N THR A 163 9.95 20.74 -12.83
CA THR A 163 10.50 21.58 -13.88
C THR A 163 9.87 22.97 -13.88
N SER A 164 10.64 23.95 -14.31
CA SER A 164 10.29 25.37 -14.32
C SER A 164 10.79 26.04 -15.58
N LEU A 165 10.10 27.09 -15.98
CA LEU A 165 10.47 27.93 -17.10
C LEU A 165 11.22 29.16 -16.56
N VAL A 166 12.40 29.43 -17.08
CA VAL A 166 13.07 30.71 -16.87
C VAL A 166 13.04 31.50 -18.16
N ALA A 167 12.51 32.71 -18.08
CA ALA A 167 12.39 33.63 -19.19
C ALA A 167 13.20 34.90 -18.95
N ARG A 168 13.76 35.46 -20.03
CA ARG A 168 14.52 36.72 -19.99
C ARG A 168 13.66 37.96 -19.76
N ARG A 169 12.34 37.80 -19.90
CA ARG A 169 11.36 38.89 -19.86
C ARG A 169 10.31 38.64 -18.76
N PRO A 170 9.62 39.68 -18.29
CA PRO A 170 8.42 39.53 -17.47
C PRO A 170 7.37 38.65 -18.18
N LEU A 171 6.82 37.66 -17.47
CA LEU A 171 5.68 36.86 -17.88
C LEU A 171 4.60 36.98 -16.82
N VAL A 172 3.40 37.43 -17.21
CA VAL A 172 2.26 37.63 -16.30
C VAL A 172 0.99 36.92 -16.79
N ALA A 173 0.93 36.52 -18.06
CA ALA A 173 -0.17 35.76 -18.65
C ALA A 173 0.32 34.78 -19.74
N ALA A 174 -0.50 33.78 -20.07
CA ALA A 174 -0.15 32.74 -21.03
C ALA A 174 0.03 33.31 -22.44
N SER A 175 -0.66 34.40 -22.76
CA SER A 175 -0.46 35.16 -24.01
C SER A 175 0.97 35.66 -24.19
N ASP A 176 1.71 35.85 -23.08
CA ASP A 176 3.10 36.31 -23.12
C ASP A 176 4.05 35.23 -23.62
N LEU A 177 3.60 33.97 -23.73
CA LEU A 177 4.37 32.88 -24.33
C LEU A 177 4.32 32.90 -25.86
N LYS A 178 3.36 33.62 -26.46
CA LYS A 178 3.16 33.63 -27.91
C LYS A 178 4.40 34.19 -28.63
N GLY A 179 4.93 33.42 -29.57
CA GLY A 179 6.10 33.77 -30.39
C GLY A 179 7.46 33.60 -29.69
N LEU A 180 7.51 33.25 -28.40
CA LEU A 180 8.78 33.04 -27.69
C LEU A 180 9.52 31.84 -28.25
N LYS A 181 10.83 31.97 -28.44
CA LYS A 181 11.71 30.82 -28.65
C LYS A 181 11.96 30.14 -27.31
N ILE A 182 11.32 29.01 -27.05
CA ILE A 182 11.39 28.32 -25.76
C ILE A 182 12.18 27.02 -25.91
N ARG A 183 13.27 26.86 -25.17
CA ARG A 183 13.92 25.56 -25.09
C ARG A 183 13.08 24.61 -24.23
N ALA A 184 12.69 23.47 -24.79
CA ALA A 184 11.94 22.41 -24.10
C ALA A 184 12.85 21.21 -23.77
N SER A 185 12.60 20.48 -22.67
CA SER A 185 13.43 19.32 -22.30
C SER A 185 13.14 18.06 -23.11
N ASP A 186 11.96 17.95 -23.71
CA ASP A 186 11.49 16.75 -24.41
C ASP A 186 10.33 17.06 -25.37
N PRO A 187 9.95 16.11 -26.25
CA PRO A 187 8.88 16.29 -27.22
C PRO A 187 7.51 16.65 -26.62
N GLN A 188 7.18 16.16 -25.41
CA GLN A 188 5.91 16.48 -24.76
C GLN A 188 5.88 17.95 -24.32
N SER A 189 6.97 18.45 -23.71
CA SER A 189 7.15 19.86 -23.37
C SER A 189 7.06 20.73 -24.64
N SER A 190 7.75 20.33 -25.72
CA SER A 190 7.74 21.06 -27.00
C SER A 190 6.34 21.24 -27.56
N ALA A 191 5.54 20.17 -27.56
CA ALA A 191 4.18 20.24 -28.11
C ALA A 191 3.23 21.09 -27.27
N VAL A 192 3.37 21.06 -25.93
CA VAL A 192 2.61 21.95 -25.05
C VAL A 192 3.00 23.42 -25.30
N PHE A 193 4.28 23.77 -25.37
CA PHE A 193 4.71 25.14 -25.69
C PHE A 193 4.23 25.59 -27.07
N ALA A 194 4.29 24.73 -28.09
CA ALA A 194 3.74 25.02 -29.41
C ALA A 194 2.22 25.28 -29.35
N SER A 195 1.47 24.51 -28.56
CA SER A 195 0.03 24.72 -28.37
C SER A 195 -0.32 26.05 -27.71
N LEU A 196 0.63 26.63 -26.95
CA LEU A 196 0.51 27.95 -26.33
C LEU A 196 0.97 29.09 -27.26
N GLY A 197 1.31 28.75 -28.52
CA GLY A 197 1.76 29.70 -29.54
C GLY A 197 3.23 30.08 -29.46
N ALA A 198 4.04 29.38 -28.65
CA ALA A 198 5.48 29.55 -28.61
C ALA A 198 6.18 28.76 -29.74
N ASN A 199 7.46 29.02 -29.93
CA ASN A 199 8.34 28.37 -30.90
C ASN A 199 9.34 27.48 -30.14
N PRO A 200 9.05 26.18 -29.92
CA PRO A 200 9.95 25.31 -29.17
C PRO A 200 11.28 25.10 -29.92
N VAL A 201 12.39 25.10 -29.19
CA VAL A 201 13.74 24.87 -29.72
C VAL A 201 14.38 23.69 -28.98
N THR A 202 15.00 22.79 -29.72
CA THR A 202 15.77 21.68 -29.14
C THR A 202 17.25 22.04 -29.13
N MET A 203 17.87 22.01 -27.95
CA MET A 203 19.31 22.14 -27.79
C MET A 203 19.81 21.40 -26.53
N PRO A 204 21.08 20.96 -26.52
CA PRO A 204 21.72 20.38 -25.33
C PRO A 204 21.67 21.32 -24.13
N LEU A 205 21.59 20.73 -22.93
CA LEU A 205 21.49 21.51 -21.68
C LEU A 205 22.67 22.46 -21.48
N ALA A 206 23.87 22.08 -21.92
CA ALA A 206 25.09 22.89 -21.80
C ALA A 206 25.03 24.20 -22.61
N GLU A 207 24.19 24.27 -23.65
CA GLU A 207 24.06 25.45 -24.53
C GLU A 207 22.99 26.43 -24.06
N VAL A 208 22.13 26.03 -23.11
CA VAL A 208 20.93 26.78 -22.71
C VAL A 208 21.27 28.17 -22.16
N TYR A 209 22.21 28.29 -21.22
CA TYR A 209 22.50 29.58 -20.59
C TYR A 209 23.22 30.54 -21.52
N PRO A 210 24.23 30.13 -22.32
CA PRO A 210 24.75 30.96 -23.39
C PRO A 210 23.66 31.43 -24.37
N ALA A 211 22.74 30.53 -24.75
CA ALA A 211 21.64 30.84 -25.66
C ALA A 211 20.59 31.79 -25.06
N LEU A 212 20.36 31.73 -23.74
CA LEU A 212 19.56 32.73 -23.03
C LEU A 212 20.31 34.07 -22.97
N ALA A 213 21.58 34.07 -22.57
CA ALA A 213 22.37 35.29 -22.42
C ALA A 213 22.49 36.09 -23.73
N ASN A 214 22.73 35.41 -24.86
CA ASN A 214 22.84 36.05 -26.18
C ASN A 214 21.49 36.23 -26.90
N GLY A 215 20.40 35.68 -26.37
CA GLY A 215 19.05 35.80 -26.95
C GLY A 215 18.74 34.92 -28.14
N ALA A 216 19.51 33.86 -28.37
CA ALA A 216 19.13 32.78 -29.29
C ALA A 216 17.81 32.10 -28.86
N VAL A 217 17.54 32.04 -27.54
CA VAL A 217 16.24 31.65 -26.96
C VAL A 217 15.74 32.69 -25.96
N ASP A 218 14.42 32.78 -25.84
CA ASP A 218 13.72 33.70 -24.94
C ASP A 218 13.48 33.11 -23.54
N ALA A 219 13.31 31.80 -23.48
CA ALA A 219 13.07 31.07 -22.25
C ALA A 219 13.55 29.63 -22.36
N SER A 220 13.71 28.96 -21.22
CA SER A 220 14.10 27.56 -21.16
C SER A 220 13.41 26.84 -20.01
N GLU A 221 12.92 25.65 -20.30
CA GLU A 221 12.33 24.73 -19.34
C GLU A 221 13.38 23.73 -18.85
N ASN A 222 13.53 23.64 -17.52
CA ASN A 222 14.52 22.80 -16.83
C ASN A 222 14.10 22.45 -15.40
N ARG A 223 14.75 21.44 -14.79
CA ARG A 223 14.60 21.15 -13.35
C ARG A 223 15.11 22.32 -12.50
N ILE A 224 14.36 22.66 -11.45
CA ILE A 224 14.53 23.91 -10.73
C ILE A 224 15.83 24.01 -9.91
N GLU A 225 16.25 22.93 -9.24
CA GLU A 225 17.52 22.92 -8.49
C GLU A 225 18.72 23.19 -9.40
N ARG A 226 18.72 22.62 -10.62
CA ARG A 226 19.76 22.86 -11.63
C ARG A 226 19.73 24.25 -12.21
N THR A 227 18.57 24.89 -12.14
CA THR A 227 18.35 26.24 -12.60
C THR A 227 18.92 27.26 -11.63
N LEU A 228 18.73 27.02 -10.33
CA LEU A 228 19.21 27.88 -9.25
C LEU A 228 20.69 27.67 -8.90
N ALA A 229 21.25 26.48 -9.15
CA ALA A 229 22.64 26.13 -8.84
C ALA A 229 23.68 26.88 -9.70
N THR A 230 23.27 27.52 -10.79
CA THR A 230 24.18 28.30 -11.63
C THR A 230 24.08 29.77 -11.25
N GLN A 231 25.20 30.41 -10.87
CA GLN A 231 25.31 31.89 -10.74
C GLN A 231 24.91 32.65 -12.04
N GLN A 232 24.58 31.90 -13.09
CA GLN A 232 24.17 32.34 -14.42
C GLN A 232 22.75 32.93 -14.45
N LEU A 233 21.90 32.71 -13.43
CA LEU A 233 20.60 33.40 -13.35
C LEU A 233 20.73 34.92 -13.19
N SER A 234 21.86 35.40 -12.65
CA SER A 234 22.15 36.84 -12.55
C SER A 234 22.13 37.55 -13.91
N ALA A 235 22.49 36.83 -15.00
CA ALA A 235 22.45 37.35 -16.36
C ALA A 235 21.02 37.55 -16.91
N LEU A 236 20.01 37.06 -16.19
CA LEU A 236 18.60 37.10 -16.57
C LEU A 236 17.80 38.11 -15.73
N LYS A 237 18.49 38.99 -14.98
CA LYS A 237 17.89 40.00 -14.10
C LYS A 237 16.78 40.79 -14.82
N GLY A 238 15.63 40.89 -14.18
CA GLY A 238 14.40 41.49 -14.75
C GLY A 238 13.48 40.51 -15.48
N GLY A 239 13.92 39.27 -15.68
CA GLY A 239 13.13 38.16 -16.21
C GLY A 239 12.16 37.52 -15.22
N THR A 240 11.68 36.32 -15.54
CA THR A 240 10.71 35.57 -14.72
C THR A 240 11.10 34.11 -14.57
N LEU A 241 11.06 33.60 -13.34
CA LEU A 241 11.00 32.17 -13.03
C LEU A 241 9.52 31.77 -12.87
N VAL A 242 9.06 30.85 -13.71
CA VAL A 242 7.70 30.31 -13.67
C VAL A 242 7.75 28.84 -13.21
N ALA A 243 7.27 28.60 -12.00
CA ALA A 243 7.27 27.26 -11.39
C ALA A 243 6.03 26.44 -11.73
N GLY A 244 6.13 25.12 -11.54
CA GLY A 244 4.99 24.20 -11.67
C GLY A 244 4.66 23.80 -13.12
N PHE A 245 5.64 23.82 -14.03
CA PHE A 245 5.38 23.39 -15.41
C PHE A 245 5.06 21.89 -15.48
N ARG A 246 5.91 21.07 -14.85
CA ARG A 246 5.72 19.61 -14.77
C ARG A 246 6.27 19.08 -13.45
N GLN A 247 5.55 18.11 -12.89
CA GLN A 247 5.98 17.27 -11.79
C GLN A 247 6.49 15.93 -12.35
N PRO A 248 7.81 15.62 -12.29
CA PRO A 248 8.34 14.37 -12.80
C PRO A 248 7.77 13.16 -12.04
N GLN A 249 7.36 12.13 -12.77
CA GLN A 249 6.97 10.84 -12.18
C GLN A 249 8.18 9.91 -12.14
N GLY A 250 8.44 9.35 -10.97
CA GLY A 250 9.52 8.39 -10.74
C GLY A 250 9.09 7.31 -9.76
N PHE A 251 9.74 6.17 -9.86
CA PHE A 251 9.42 4.97 -9.10
C PHE A 251 10.68 4.42 -8.45
N PHE A 252 10.59 4.09 -7.16
CA PHE A 252 11.53 3.20 -6.53
C PHE A 252 11.02 1.77 -6.69
N VAL A 253 11.76 0.96 -7.44
CA VAL A 253 11.33 -0.36 -7.87
C VAL A 253 12.32 -1.46 -7.50
N SER A 254 11.81 -2.68 -7.42
CA SER A 254 12.60 -3.91 -7.50
C SER A 254 12.25 -4.68 -8.77
N GLY A 255 13.18 -5.47 -9.29
CA GLY A 255 12.84 -6.51 -10.26
C GLY A 255 11.96 -7.59 -9.61
N GLU A 256 10.92 -8.06 -10.30
CA GLU A 256 9.98 -9.03 -9.72
C GLU A 256 10.68 -10.31 -9.22
N SER A 257 11.61 -10.85 -10.02
CA SER A 257 12.40 -12.02 -9.65
C SER A 257 13.27 -11.79 -8.41
N SER A 258 13.93 -10.63 -8.32
CA SER A 258 14.71 -10.23 -7.15
C SER A 258 13.82 -10.08 -5.91
N TRP A 259 12.64 -9.47 -6.05
CA TRP A 259 11.70 -9.26 -4.96
C TRP A 259 11.15 -10.57 -4.39
N VAL A 260 10.78 -11.51 -5.26
CA VAL A 260 10.28 -12.84 -4.87
C VAL A 260 11.39 -13.65 -4.18
N ALA A 261 12.64 -13.48 -4.58
CA ALA A 261 13.79 -14.19 -3.99
C ALA A 261 14.21 -13.68 -2.59
N LEU A 262 13.62 -12.60 -2.09
CA LEU A 262 13.88 -12.09 -0.74
C LEU A 262 13.11 -12.89 0.32
N LYS A 263 13.58 -12.86 1.56
CA LYS A 263 12.81 -13.30 2.73
C LYS A 263 11.79 -12.25 3.15
N GLU A 264 10.79 -12.60 3.94
CA GLU A 264 9.79 -11.62 4.37
C GLU A 264 10.36 -10.55 5.28
N ARG A 265 11.27 -10.93 6.19
CA ARG A 265 12.05 -9.98 6.99
C ARG A 265 12.80 -8.97 6.11
N GLU A 266 13.40 -9.43 5.01
CA GLU A 266 14.12 -8.59 4.05
C GLU A 266 13.14 -7.65 3.30
N ARG A 267 12.01 -8.18 2.79
CA ARG A 267 10.97 -7.37 2.12
C ARG A 267 10.34 -6.33 3.04
N ALA A 268 10.03 -6.70 4.29
CA ALA A 268 9.47 -5.81 5.28
C ALA A 268 10.42 -4.66 5.59
N ALA A 269 11.71 -4.96 5.78
CA ALA A 269 12.73 -3.94 5.97
C ALA A 269 12.85 -3.01 4.76
N LEU A 270 12.86 -3.55 3.53
CA LEU A 270 12.90 -2.73 2.31
C LEU A 270 11.68 -1.82 2.14
N ARG A 271 10.46 -2.29 2.43
CA ARG A 271 9.24 -1.47 2.37
C ARG A 271 9.27 -0.34 3.39
N GLU A 272 9.67 -0.64 4.62
CA GLU A 272 9.74 0.38 5.67
C GLU A 272 10.84 1.42 5.37
N ALA A 273 12.03 0.97 4.97
CA ALA A 273 13.11 1.84 4.52
C ALA A 273 12.69 2.71 3.33
N ALA A 274 12.00 2.13 2.34
CA ALA A 274 11.48 2.85 1.18
C ALA A 274 10.49 3.95 1.58
N LYS A 275 9.56 3.65 2.49
CA LYS A 275 8.57 4.60 2.99
C LYS A 275 9.24 5.77 3.71
N GLN A 276 10.21 5.49 4.59
CA GLN A 276 10.97 6.53 5.29
C GLN A 276 11.78 7.40 4.31
N ALA A 277 12.46 6.77 3.35
CA ALA A 277 13.23 7.45 2.31
C ALA A 277 12.36 8.33 1.39
N SER A 278 11.20 7.81 0.95
CA SER A 278 10.24 8.54 0.13
C SER A 278 9.68 9.75 0.88
N SER A 279 9.30 9.58 2.16
CA SER A 279 8.86 10.67 3.03
C SER A 279 9.93 11.76 3.18
N ARG A 280 11.19 11.36 3.40
CA ARG A 280 12.30 12.31 3.48
C ARG A 280 12.50 13.06 2.16
N ALA A 281 12.50 12.38 1.03
CA ALA A 281 12.64 13.00 -0.28
C ALA A 281 11.50 14.00 -0.58
N ARG A 282 10.26 13.60 -0.30
CA ARG A 282 9.07 14.45 -0.42
C ARG A 282 9.19 15.73 0.41
N SER A 283 9.73 15.65 1.64
CA SER A 283 9.99 16.83 2.48
C SER A 283 10.99 17.81 1.87
N VAL A 284 12.03 17.29 1.19
CA VAL A 284 13.02 18.11 0.49
C VAL A 284 12.40 18.78 -0.72
N VAL A 285 11.61 18.05 -1.52
CA VAL A 285 10.91 18.62 -2.69
C VAL A 285 9.98 19.78 -2.26
N VAL A 286 9.21 19.60 -1.19
CA VAL A 286 8.34 20.66 -0.66
C VAL A 286 9.14 21.87 -0.21
N SER A 287 10.28 21.66 0.46
CA SER A 287 11.15 22.74 0.92
C SER A 287 11.74 23.53 -0.25
N ILE A 288 12.18 22.83 -1.30
CA ILE A 288 12.68 23.43 -2.54
C ILE A 288 11.57 24.26 -3.20
N GLU A 289 10.37 23.71 -3.37
CA GLU A 289 9.25 24.44 -3.98
C GLU A 289 8.83 25.69 -3.17
N ALA A 290 8.93 25.63 -1.84
CA ALA A 290 8.59 26.74 -0.96
C ALA A 290 9.60 27.89 -1.02
N ALA A 291 10.88 27.60 -1.28
CA ALA A 291 11.96 28.60 -1.33
C ALA A 291 12.00 29.42 -2.63
N LEU A 292 11.38 28.93 -3.70
CA LEU A 292 11.48 29.51 -5.05
C LEU A 292 11.14 31.00 -5.18
N PRO A 293 10.12 31.55 -4.48
CA PRO A 293 9.84 32.98 -4.55
C PRO A 293 11.01 33.82 -4.03
N GLU A 294 11.66 33.37 -2.97
CA GLU A 294 12.82 34.03 -2.37
C GLU A 294 14.06 33.86 -3.25
N ASP A 295 14.31 32.66 -3.75
CA ASP A 295 15.44 32.38 -4.65
C ASP A 295 15.37 33.19 -5.95
N ALA A 296 14.17 33.30 -6.54
CA ALA A 296 13.93 34.16 -7.70
C ALA A 296 14.25 35.61 -7.38
N ARG A 297 13.76 36.13 -6.23
CA ARG A 297 14.01 37.50 -5.79
C ARG A 297 15.50 37.76 -5.58
N ASN A 298 16.22 36.85 -4.94
CA ASN A 298 17.66 36.95 -4.70
C ASN A 298 18.46 36.94 -6.01
N SER A 299 17.95 36.26 -7.03
CA SER A 299 18.51 36.23 -8.39
C SER A 299 18.08 37.42 -9.27
N GLY A 300 17.29 38.36 -8.73
CA GLY A 300 16.78 39.52 -9.48
C GLY A 300 15.69 39.18 -10.51
N LEU A 301 15.02 38.04 -10.34
CA LEU A 301 13.91 37.56 -11.17
C LEU A 301 12.56 37.83 -10.50
N ARG A 302 11.52 37.94 -11.32
CA ARG A 302 10.14 37.82 -10.87
C ARG A 302 9.80 36.35 -10.66
N PHE A 303 8.98 36.06 -9.66
CA PHE A 303 8.43 34.73 -9.47
C PHE A 303 6.98 34.68 -9.96
N ALA A 304 6.64 33.64 -10.70
CA ALA A 304 5.29 33.30 -11.08
C ALA A 304 5.10 31.78 -10.99
N ARG A 305 3.85 31.33 -11.06
CA ARG A 305 3.51 29.92 -11.21
C ARG A 305 2.69 29.74 -12.48
N PHE A 306 2.80 28.56 -13.11
CA PHE A 306 2.10 28.27 -14.35
C PHE A 306 0.57 28.35 -14.19
N ASP A 307 0.03 27.90 -13.06
CA ASP A 307 -1.40 28.04 -12.72
C ASP A 307 -1.85 29.50 -12.71
N ALA A 308 -1.07 30.40 -12.10
CA ALA A 308 -1.37 31.82 -12.01
C ALA A 308 -1.30 32.57 -13.36
N ILE A 309 -0.38 32.20 -14.26
CA ILE A 309 -0.27 32.85 -15.58
C ILE A 309 -1.17 32.22 -16.63
N GLY A 310 -1.97 31.19 -16.33
CA GLY A 310 -2.94 30.59 -17.26
C GLY A 310 -2.90 29.07 -17.34
N GLY A 311 -2.52 28.38 -16.26
CA GLY A 311 -2.29 26.94 -16.24
C GLY A 311 -3.51 26.08 -16.54
N GLY A 312 -4.74 26.61 -16.37
CA GLY A 312 -5.95 25.94 -16.82
C GLY A 312 -5.95 25.64 -18.33
N ASN A 313 -5.35 26.52 -19.14
CA ASN A 313 -5.19 26.29 -20.58
C ASN A 313 -4.06 25.29 -20.86
N VAL A 314 -3.02 25.24 -20.02
CA VAL A 314 -1.90 24.31 -20.17
C VAL A 314 -2.35 22.88 -19.83
N GLU A 315 -3.01 22.68 -18.70
CA GLU A 315 -3.60 21.37 -18.31
C GLU A 315 -4.62 20.91 -19.36
N ALA A 316 -5.52 21.79 -19.81
CA ALA A 316 -6.50 21.46 -20.83
C ALA A 316 -5.84 21.07 -22.16
N ASN A 317 -4.84 21.82 -22.63
CA ASN A 317 -4.13 21.51 -23.87
C ASN A 317 -3.32 20.23 -23.76
N ALA A 318 -2.59 20.03 -22.65
CA ALA A 318 -1.82 18.81 -22.40
C ALA A 318 -2.73 17.58 -22.33
N THR A 319 -3.88 17.69 -21.64
CA THR A 319 -4.89 16.64 -21.57
C THR A 319 -5.51 16.35 -22.94
N ALA A 320 -5.89 17.38 -23.69
CA ALA A 320 -6.46 17.22 -25.04
C ALA A 320 -5.45 16.59 -26.00
N GLN A 321 -4.16 16.93 -25.87
CA GLN A 321 -3.10 16.30 -26.65
C GLN A 321 -2.90 14.84 -26.28
N TRP A 322 -2.82 14.54 -24.99
CA TRP A 322 -2.66 13.18 -24.50
C TRP A 322 -3.83 12.28 -24.92
N LEU A 323 -5.07 12.79 -24.87
CA LEU A 323 -6.27 12.07 -25.30
C LEU A 323 -6.23 11.61 -26.77
N ARG A 324 -5.44 12.28 -27.64
CA ARG A 324 -5.28 11.85 -29.05
C ARG A 324 -4.54 10.52 -29.18
N THR A 325 -3.78 10.13 -28.18
CA THR A 325 -2.92 8.93 -28.21
C THR A 325 -3.16 7.99 -27.02
N ALA A 326 -4.10 8.31 -26.13
CA ALA A 326 -4.33 7.59 -24.87
C ALA A 326 -5.10 6.25 -25.01
N GLY A 327 -5.59 5.93 -26.21
CA GLY A 327 -6.43 4.77 -26.43
C GLY A 327 -7.82 4.88 -25.79
N ALA A 328 -8.52 3.75 -25.73
CA ALA A 328 -9.93 3.69 -25.30
C ALA A 328 -10.17 4.04 -23.82
N SER A 329 -9.15 3.87 -22.96
CA SER A 329 -9.21 4.12 -21.52
C SER A 329 -8.95 5.58 -21.13
N GLY A 330 -8.49 6.40 -22.08
CA GLY A 330 -8.07 7.78 -21.83
C GLY A 330 -9.17 8.67 -21.22
N PRO A 331 -10.38 8.73 -21.79
CA PRO A 331 -11.47 9.55 -21.26
C PRO A 331 -11.89 9.16 -19.83
N GLN A 332 -11.89 7.86 -19.50
CA GLN A 332 -12.20 7.39 -18.15
C GLN A 332 -11.09 7.81 -17.17
N ALA A 333 -9.82 7.73 -17.58
CA ALA A 333 -8.70 8.16 -16.75
C ALA A 333 -8.74 9.66 -16.43
N VAL A 334 -9.07 10.51 -17.41
CA VAL A 334 -9.27 11.96 -17.18
C VAL A 334 -10.44 12.22 -16.24
N THR A 335 -11.53 11.45 -16.39
CA THR A 335 -12.69 11.54 -15.50
C THR A 335 -12.33 11.18 -14.06
N LEU A 336 -11.58 10.09 -13.87
CA LEU A 336 -11.09 9.67 -12.56
C LEU A 336 -10.16 10.72 -11.96
N LEU A 337 -9.22 11.26 -12.73
CA LEU A 337 -8.34 12.33 -12.28
C LEU A 337 -9.12 13.56 -11.79
N LYS A 338 -10.11 14.02 -12.56
CA LYS A 338 -10.96 15.15 -12.15
C LYS A 338 -11.69 14.86 -10.86
N LYS A 339 -12.27 13.65 -10.71
CA LYS A 339 -12.90 13.23 -9.46
C LYS A 339 -11.89 13.29 -8.31
N VAL A 340 -10.72 12.66 -8.44
CA VAL A 340 -9.68 12.67 -7.38
C VAL A 340 -9.17 14.08 -7.06
N LYS A 341 -9.04 14.98 -8.03
CA LYS A 341 -8.68 16.38 -7.77
C LYS A 341 -9.79 17.15 -7.04
N GLN A 342 -11.03 17.00 -7.47
CA GLN A 342 -12.21 17.64 -6.86
C GLN A 342 -12.49 17.12 -5.46
N ALA A 343 -12.13 15.86 -5.24
CA ALA A 343 -12.15 15.22 -3.96
C ALA A 343 -11.31 16.02 -2.96
N ARG A 344 -10.03 16.30 -3.30
CA ARG A 344 -8.95 16.74 -2.38
C ARG A 344 -9.50 17.45 -1.13
N PRO A 345 -9.44 16.83 0.05
CA PRO A 345 -10.06 17.42 1.22
C PRO A 345 -9.23 18.65 1.62
N PRO A 346 -9.81 19.59 2.40
CA PRO A 346 -8.98 20.43 3.25
C PRO A 346 -8.06 19.54 4.11
N ALA A 347 -6.94 20.11 4.58
CA ALA A 347 -5.95 19.43 5.42
C ALA A 347 -6.63 18.52 6.46
N PRO A 348 -6.06 17.33 6.75
CA PRO A 348 -6.73 16.31 7.53
C PRO A 348 -7.29 16.90 8.82
N VAL A 349 -8.63 16.88 8.93
CA VAL A 349 -9.26 17.01 10.25
C VAL A 349 -8.88 15.73 10.97
N PRO A 350 -8.23 15.80 12.14
CA PRO A 350 -8.05 14.62 12.97
C PRO A 350 -9.43 14.01 13.16
N ARG A 351 -9.63 12.77 12.68
CA ARG A 351 -10.83 12.02 13.09
C ARG A 351 -10.86 12.09 14.61
N SER A 352 -11.96 12.58 15.17
CA SER A 352 -12.30 12.29 16.55
C SER A 352 -12.39 10.76 16.62
N ALA A 353 -11.30 10.12 17.02
CA ALA A 353 -11.33 8.72 17.41
C ALA A 353 -12.35 8.64 18.52
N ALA A 354 -13.48 7.95 18.28
CA ALA A 354 -14.33 7.55 19.38
C ALA A 354 -13.44 6.67 20.28
N PRO A 355 -13.22 7.05 21.55
CA PRO A 355 -12.48 6.20 22.46
C PRO A 355 -13.21 4.87 22.58
N MET A 356 -12.45 3.78 22.58
CA MET A 356 -13.00 2.46 22.81
C MET A 356 -13.57 2.40 24.24
N GLY A 357 -14.73 1.76 24.42
CA GLY A 357 -15.11 1.25 25.75
C GLY A 357 -14.18 0.09 26.16
N ASP A 358 -14.35 -0.48 27.35
CA ASP A 358 -13.48 -1.55 27.86
C ASP A 358 -13.42 -2.74 26.86
N PRO A 359 -12.26 -3.04 26.25
CA PRO A 359 -12.20 -4.03 25.18
C PRO A 359 -12.40 -5.44 25.70
N ALA A 360 -13.32 -6.18 25.08
CA ALA A 360 -13.27 -7.63 25.12
C ALA A 360 -11.94 -8.07 24.49
N ARG A 361 -11.18 -8.96 25.15
CA ARG A 361 -9.93 -9.50 24.60
C ARG A 361 -10.26 -10.72 23.75
N PRO A 362 -10.32 -10.62 22.41
CA PRO A 362 -10.54 -11.78 21.57
C PRO A 362 -9.33 -12.71 21.69
N GLN A 363 -9.59 -14.01 21.80
CA GLN A 363 -8.53 -15.00 21.64
C GLN A 363 -8.26 -15.17 20.13
N ILE A 364 -7.02 -14.98 19.69
CA ILE A 364 -6.65 -15.09 18.28
C ILE A 364 -5.78 -16.33 18.08
N VAL A 365 -6.26 -17.24 17.25
CA VAL A 365 -5.49 -18.37 16.72
C VAL A 365 -5.25 -18.09 15.24
N PHE A 366 -4.06 -18.32 14.71
CA PHE A 366 -3.85 -18.29 13.27
C PHE A 366 -3.77 -19.69 12.69
N ALA A 367 -4.19 -19.83 11.44
CA ALA A 367 -4.01 -20.98 10.57
C ALA A 367 -3.47 -20.45 9.24
N SER A 368 -2.18 -20.67 8.98
CA SER A 368 -1.41 -20.03 7.94
C SER A 368 -0.83 -21.05 6.96
N VAL A 369 -1.04 -20.81 5.66
CA VAL A 369 -0.41 -21.56 4.56
C VAL A 369 0.68 -20.73 3.89
N ARG A 370 1.29 -19.84 4.67
CA ARG A 370 2.53 -19.14 4.34
C ARG A 370 3.73 -20.00 4.72
N ASN A 371 4.82 -19.89 3.98
CA ASN A 371 6.07 -20.54 4.37
C ASN A 371 6.58 -19.96 5.70
N ASP A 372 6.85 -20.82 6.67
CA ASP A 372 7.46 -20.42 7.95
C ASP A 372 8.97 -20.27 7.77
N GLU A 373 9.47 -19.05 7.87
CA GLU A 373 10.90 -18.72 7.70
C GLU A 373 11.68 -18.82 9.03
N GLY A 374 11.04 -19.22 10.12
CA GLY A 374 11.69 -19.51 11.41
C GLY A 374 12.15 -18.28 12.20
N GLY A 375 11.66 -17.08 11.86
CA GLY A 375 11.93 -15.84 12.60
C GLY A 375 11.34 -15.82 14.02
N ALA A 376 12.07 -15.25 14.97
CA ALA A 376 11.61 -15.10 16.35
C ALA A 376 10.49 -14.05 16.50
N ASP A 377 10.52 -12.99 15.67
CA ASP A 377 9.45 -12.00 15.59
C ASP A 377 8.32 -12.55 14.73
N LEU A 378 7.16 -12.73 15.35
CA LEU A 378 5.97 -13.27 14.71
C LEU A 378 5.51 -12.40 13.53
N SER A 379 5.76 -11.09 13.58
CA SER A 379 5.34 -10.12 12.56
C SER A 379 6.01 -10.37 11.20
N ASN A 380 7.22 -10.91 11.17
CA ASN A 380 7.99 -11.14 9.94
C ASN A 380 8.41 -12.59 9.73
N ARG A 381 7.82 -13.52 10.49
CA ARG A 381 8.13 -14.96 10.44
C ARG A 381 7.62 -15.66 9.18
N PHE A 382 6.46 -15.25 8.67
CA PHE A 382 5.74 -15.98 7.63
C PHE A 382 5.82 -15.28 6.26
N GLY A 383 6.46 -15.93 5.30
CA GLY A 383 6.68 -15.41 3.96
C GLY A 383 5.54 -15.58 2.98
N ILE A 384 5.88 -15.47 1.69
CA ILE A 384 4.93 -15.53 0.58
C ILE A 384 5.21 -16.67 -0.39
N ALA A 385 6.30 -17.44 -0.20
CA ALA A 385 6.68 -18.48 -1.14
C ALA A 385 5.59 -19.56 -1.26
N ARG A 386 5.36 -20.00 -2.49
CA ARG A 386 4.38 -21.04 -2.85
C ARG A 386 5.12 -22.24 -3.42
N ASP A 387 5.65 -23.06 -2.52
CA ASP A 387 6.48 -24.21 -2.89
C ASP A 387 6.12 -25.47 -2.08
N ASN A 388 6.77 -26.58 -2.41
CA ASN A 388 6.52 -27.89 -1.79
C ASN A 388 6.94 -27.95 -0.31
N SER A 389 7.65 -26.95 0.21
CA SER A 389 7.95 -26.84 1.64
C SER A 389 6.78 -26.26 2.44
N THR A 390 5.80 -25.65 1.76
CA THR A 390 4.65 -25.01 2.39
C THR A 390 3.76 -26.03 3.09
N LYS A 391 3.50 -25.78 4.38
CA LYS A 391 2.61 -26.56 5.23
C LYS A 391 1.61 -25.63 5.88
N LEU A 392 0.44 -26.16 6.22
CA LEU A 392 -0.47 -25.48 7.14
C LEU A 392 0.18 -25.42 8.51
N THR A 393 0.41 -24.22 9.03
CA THR A 393 0.97 -23.95 10.36
C THR A 393 0.00 -23.12 11.18
N CYS A 394 0.00 -23.28 12.49
CA CYS A 394 -0.94 -22.58 13.35
C CYS A 394 -0.40 -22.38 14.75
N GLY A 395 -0.96 -21.39 15.44
CA GLY A 395 -0.57 -21.05 16.80
C GLY A 395 -1.50 -20.00 17.40
N GLU A 396 -1.40 -19.84 18.71
CA GLU A 396 -2.11 -18.79 19.43
C GLU A 396 -1.25 -17.52 19.51
N ILE A 397 -1.88 -16.37 19.29
CA ILE A 397 -1.24 -15.06 19.28
C ILE A 397 -1.46 -14.41 20.64
N GLN A 398 -0.36 -14.06 21.31
CA GLN A 398 -0.37 -13.22 22.51
C GLN A 398 -0.17 -11.76 22.12
N PHE A 399 -0.98 -10.88 22.70
CA PHE A 399 -0.90 -9.45 22.52
C PHE A 399 -1.39 -8.75 23.80
N ALA A 400 -0.90 -7.53 24.04
CA ALA A 400 -1.36 -6.71 25.16
C ALA A 400 -2.60 -5.91 24.76
N SER A 401 -3.54 -5.68 25.69
CA SER A 401 -4.65 -4.76 25.41
C SER A 401 -4.12 -3.35 25.16
N ASN A 402 -4.70 -2.69 24.16
CA ASN A 402 -4.44 -1.29 23.87
C ASN A 402 -5.75 -0.49 23.90
N ASN A 403 -6.11 0.01 25.09
CA ASN A 403 -7.35 0.74 25.31
C ASN A 403 -7.39 2.11 24.59
N ALA A 404 -6.27 2.57 24.03
CA ALA A 404 -6.16 3.83 23.30
C ALA A 404 -6.25 3.67 21.77
N ARG A 405 -6.45 2.44 21.24
CA ARG A 405 -6.58 2.20 19.81
C ARG A 405 -7.85 2.88 19.27
N PRO A 406 -7.77 3.74 18.23
CA PRO A 406 -8.94 4.26 17.55
C PRO A 406 -9.75 3.13 16.89
N PHE A 407 -11.08 3.21 16.96
CA PHE A 407 -11.99 2.30 16.25
C PHE A 407 -11.61 2.15 14.77
N GLY A 408 -11.70 0.93 14.24
CA GLY A 408 -11.45 0.62 12.84
C GLY A 408 -9.96 0.57 12.45
N ARG A 409 -9.04 0.90 13.36
CA ARG A 409 -7.60 0.82 13.09
C ARG A 409 -7.03 -0.56 13.46
N PRO A 410 -6.06 -1.10 12.70
CA PRO A 410 -5.33 -2.30 13.10
C PRO A 410 -4.64 -2.14 14.46
N TYR A 411 -4.40 -3.25 15.16
CA TYR A 411 -3.63 -3.26 16.39
C TYR A 411 -2.15 -2.91 16.14
N ALA A 412 -1.61 -1.94 16.87
CA ALA A 412 -0.24 -1.44 16.70
C ALA A 412 0.75 -1.90 17.79
N GLY A 413 0.31 -2.64 18.80
CA GLY A 413 1.16 -3.05 19.91
C GLY A 413 2.03 -4.29 19.63
N PRO A 414 2.78 -4.76 20.63
CA PRO A 414 3.60 -5.97 20.51
C PRO A 414 2.73 -7.24 20.38
N VAL A 415 3.26 -8.22 19.67
CA VAL A 415 2.64 -9.52 19.36
C VAL A 415 3.68 -10.64 19.50
N ALA A 416 3.26 -11.80 19.98
CA ALA A 416 4.13 -12.97 20.14
C ALA A 416 3.36 -14.28 19.94
N LEU A 417 4.09 -15.36 19.67
CA LEU A 417 3.52 -16.71 19.68
C LEU A 417 3.38 -17.18 21.14
N ALA A 418 2.21 -17.71 21.51
CA ALA A 418 1.95 -18.18 22.87
C ALA A 418 2.82 -19.37 23.30
N SER A 419 3.19 -20.22 22.33
CA SER A 419 4.03 -21.38 22.50
C SER A 419 5.42 -21.18 21.87
N THR A 420 6.37 -22.02 22.25
CA THR A 420 7.72 -22.00 21.65
C THR A 420 7.74 -22.51 20.19
N SER A 421 6.73 -23.27 19.77
CA SER A 421 6.59 -23.78 18.41
C SER A 421 5.14 -23.75 17.91
N ALA A 422 4.99 -23.57 16.59
CA ALA A 422 3.69 -23.67 15.92
C ALA A 422 3.31 -25.14 15.69
N ARG A 423 2.02 -25.46 15.69
CA ARG A 423 1.49 -26.77 15.25
C ARG A 423 1.44 -26.80 13.72
N VAL A 424 1.47 -28.00 13.15
CA VAL A 424 1.57 -28.22 11.69
C VAL A 424 0.52 -29.24 11.25
N ASN A 425 -0.04 -29.04 10.06
CA ASN A 425 -1.12 -29.81 9.41
C ASN A 425 -2.52 -29.54 9.98
N ALA A 426 -3.54 -29.97 9.24
CA ALA A 426 -4.95 -29.65 9.51
C ALA A 426 -5.44 -30.11 10.88
N GLU A 427 -5.28 -31.41 11.22
CA GLU A 427 -5.82 -31.96 12.47
C GLU A 427 -5.19 -31.30 13.72
N PRO A 428 -3.85 -31.18 13.88
CA PRO A 428 -3.28 -30.48 15.03
C PRO A 428 -3.68 -29.01 15.14
N CYS A 429 -3.91 -28.34 14.00
CA CYS A 429 -4.41 -26.97 13.97
C CYS A 429 -5.87 -26.88 14.40
N VAL A 430 -6.72 -27.78 13.95
CA VAL A 430 -8.11 -27.84 14.40
C VAL A 430 -8.23 -28.23 15.86
N ASP A 431 -7.33 -29.06 16.39
CA ASP A 431 -7.28 -29.36 17.83
C ASP A 431 -7.00 -28.10 18.66
N LEU A 432 -6.09 -27.22 18.21
CA LEU A 432 -5.84 -25.94 18.86
C LEU A 432 -7.10 -25.04 18.83
N VAL A 433 -7.79 -24.99 17.69
CA VAL A 433 -9.06 -24.25 17.55
C VAL A 433 -10.16 -24.85 18.45
N ALA A 434 -10.21 -26.18 18.57
CA ALA A 434 -11.15 -26.89 19.41
C ALA A 434 -10.88 -26.65 20.92
N GLU A 435 -9.62 -26.60 21.32
CA GLU A 435 -9.19 -26.22 22.67
C GLU A 435 -9.66 -24.79 23.01
N ALA A 436 -9.35 -23.82 22.13
CA ALA A 436 -9.78 -22.43 22.29
C ALA A 436 -11.32 -22.29 22.35
N SER A 437 -12.02 -22.94 21.41
CA SER A 437 -13.49 -22.83 21.32
C SER A 437 -14.23 -23.51 22.48
N SER A 438 -13.64 -24.54 23.08
CA SER A 438 -14.26 -25.24 24.23
C SER A 438 -14.53 -24.32 25.42
N GLN A 439 -13.69 -23.29 25.61
CA GLN A 439 -13.86 -22.27 26.65
C GLN A 439 -14.98 -21.26 26.35
N ARG A 440 -15.48 -21.24 25.10
CA ARG A 440 -16.50 -20.31 24.59
C ARG A 440 -17.70 -21.05 24.01
N GLY A 441 -18.07 -22.18 24.61
CA GLY A 441 -19.26 -22.94 24.23
C GLY A 441 -19.17 -23.67 22.89
N GLY A 442 -17.97 -23.83 22.33
CA GLY A 442 -17.72 -24.46 21.03
C GLY A 442 -17.92 -23.52 19.84
N LYS A 443 -17.97 -22.20 20.06
CA LYS A 443 -18.09 -21.19 19.02
C LYS A 443 -16.73 -20.86 18.42
N VAL A 444 -16.69 -20.58 17.12
CA VAL A 444 -15.49 -20.11 16.42
C VAL A 444 -15.86 -19.11 15.32
N VAL A 445 -15.04 -18.06 15.17
CA VAL A 445 -15.10 -17.14 14.03
C VAL A 445 -13.87 -17.35 13.16
N VAL A 446 -14.04 -17.77 11.90
CA VAL A 446 -12.95 -17.83 10.93
C VAL A 446 -12.88 -16.50 10.18
N PHE A 447 -11.79 -15.76 10.38
CA PHE A 447 -11.51 -14.51 9.69
C PHE A 447 -10.50 -14.74 8.56
N ILE A 448 -10.90 -14.42 7.32
CA ILE A 448 -10.11 -14.60 6.10
C ILE A 448 -9.75 -13.22 5.55
N HIS A 449 -8.45 -12.89 5.54
CA HIS A 449 -7.98 -11.59 5.05
C HIS A 449 -8.04 -11.47 3.52
N GLY A 450 -7.97 -10.23 3.05
CA GLY A 450 -8.02 -9.85 1.64
C GLY A 450 -6.67 -9.75 0.93
N TYR A 451 -6.72 -9.20 -0.28
CA TYR A 451 -5.59 -8.80 -1.12
C TYR A 451 -4.63 -7.82 -0.41
N ASN A 452 -3.34 -7.82 -0.78
CA ASN A 452 -2.32 -6.89 -0.26
C ASN A 452 -2.17 -6.92 1.27
N ASN A 453 -2.01 -8.11 1.85
CA ASN A 453 -1.80 -8.28 3.29
C ASN A 453 -0.58 -9.17 3.55
N THR A 454 0.40 -8.67 4.30
CA THR A 454 1.39 -9.51 4.98
C THR A 454 0.72 -10.26 6.15
N PHE A 455 1.39 -11.29 6.69
CA PHE A 455 0.91 -11.97 7.89
C PHE A 455 0.68 -10.99 9.06
N ASP A 456 1.61 -10.06 9.27
CA ASP A 456 1.48 -9.02 10.30
C ASP A 456 0.24 -8.15 10.12
N THR A 457 0.04 -7.62 8.92
CA THR A 457 -1.13 -6.76 8.64
C THR A 457 -2.44 -7.52 8.84
N ALA A 458 -2.52 -8.79 8.42
CA ALA A 458 -3.69 -9.63 8.60
C ALA A 458 -3.94 -9.96 10.09
N MET A 459 -2.89 -10.27 10.85
CA MET A 459 -2.95 -10.51 12.30
C MET A 459 -3.43 -9.28 13.06
N ARG A 460 -2.79 -8.14 12.83
CA ARG A 460 -3.14 -6.86 13.47
C ARG A 460 -4.56 -6.44 13.14
N ARG A 461 -5.02 -6.73 11.92
CA ARG A 461 -6.40 -6.50 11.51
C ARG A 461 -7.37 -7.44 12.24
N ALA A 462 -7.07 -8.72 12.35
CA ALA A 462 -7.91 -9.69 13.07
C ALA A 462 -8.09 -9.31 14.54
N ILE A 463 -7.02 -8.86 15.21
CA ILE A 463 -7.08 -8.34 16.59
C ILE A 463 -8.03 -7.13 16.66
N GLY A 464 -7.80 -6.11 15.82
CA GLY A 464 -8.61 -4.89 15.82
C GLY A 464 -10.09 -5.16 15.53
N VAL A 465 -10.39 -6.02 14.55
CA VAL A 465 -11.75 -6.45 14.22
C VAL A 465 -12.40 -7.19 15.38
N GLY A 466 -11.68 -8.08 16.06
CA GLY A 466 -12.20 -8.79 17.22
C GLY A 466 -12.58 -7.88 18.39
N GLU A 467 -11.75 -6.88 18.67
CA GLU A 467 -12.03 -5.85 19.67
C GLU A 467 -13.22 -4.95 19.26
N ASP A 468 -13.20 -4.42 18.03
CA ASP A 468 -14.18 -3.46 17.52
C ASP A 468 -15.58 -4.07 17.40
N LEU A 469 -15.67 -5.32 16.95
CA LEU A 469 -16.92 -6.06 16.83
C LEU A 469 -17.34 -6.77 18.12
N LYS A 470 -16.50 -6.72 19.17
CA LYS A 470 -16.70 -7.40 20.45
C LYS A 470 -17.00 -8.90 20.25
N ILE A 471 -16.17 -9.56 19.45
CA ILE A 471 -16.37 -10.97 19.10
C ILE A 471 -16.21 -11.83 20.36
N ASP A 472 -17.27 -12.53 20.74
CA ASP A 472 -17.30 -13.44 21.90
C ASP A 472 -17.07 -14.90 21.51
N ALA A 473 -15.99 -15.11 20.74
CA ALA A 473 -15.51 -16.42 20.32
C ALA A 473 -14.03 -16.31 19.94
N PRO A 474 -13.26 -17.41 19.96
CA PRO A 474 -11.93 -17.41 19.38
C PRO A 474 -12.01 -17.10 17.89
N ILE A 475 -11.12 -16.22 17.44
CA ILE A 475 -10.98 -15.87 16.03
C ILE A 475 -9.85 -16.69 15.45
N VAL A 476 -10.15 -17.47 14.43
CA VAL A 476 -9.18 -18.15 13.59
C VAL A 476 -8.84 -17.26 12.41
N LEU A 477 -7.68 -16.61 12.46
CA LEU A 477 -7.12 -15.93 11.29
C LEU A 477 -6.64 -16.98 10.29
N TRP A 478 -7.35 -17.13 9.17
CA TRP A 478 -6.84 -17.85 8.01
C TRP A 478 -5.91 -16.93 7.21
N SER A 479 -4.62 -17.24 7.17
CA SER A 479 -3.61 -16.46 6.45
C SER A 479 -3.05 -17.20 5.24
N TRP A 480 -3.14 -16.57 4.08
CA TRP A 480 -2.63 -17.08 2.80
C TRP A 480 -1.50 -16.17 2.28
N PRO A 481 -0.63 -16.67 1.37
CA PRO A 481 0.61 -15.98 0.97
C PRO A 481 0.35 -14.84 -0.02
N SER A 482 -0.35 -13.80 0.44
CA SER A 482 -0.42 -12.52 -0.28
C SER A 482 0.95 -11.84 -0.32
N GLN A 483 1.30 -11.25 -1.46
CA GLN A 483 2.55 -10.54 -1.72
C GLN A 483 2.71 -9.28 -0.84
N GLY A 484 1.60 -8.73 -0.33
CA GLY A 484 1.61 -7.51 0.47
C GLY A 484 2.13 -6.30 -0.31
N THR A 485 1.75 -6.21 -1.59
CA THR A 485 1.99 -5.05 -2.46
C THR A 485 0.78 -4.74 -3.35
N GLU A 486 0.62 -3.47 -3.73
CA GLU A 486 -0.45 -2.95 -4.61
C GLU A 486 -0.33 -3.40 -6.08
N SER A 487 0.86 -3.83 -6.52
CA SER A 487 1.04 -4.39 -7.86
C SER A 487 0.79 -5.91 -7.91
N GLY A 488 0.69 -6.57 -6.76
CA GLY A 488 0.66 -8.03 -6.62
C GLY A 488 -0.67 -8.73 -6.91
N TYR A 489 -1.65 -8.06 -7.54
CA TYR A 489 -3.02 -8.58 -7.67
C TYR A 489 -3.10 -10.00 -8.26
N VAL A 490 -2.40 -10.24 -9.38
CA VAL A 490 -2.41 -11.55 -10.05
C VAL A 490 -1.69 -12.61 -9.21
N TYR A 491 -0.59 -12.24 -8.56
CA TYR A 491 0.11 -13.12 -7.65
C TYR A 491 -0.81 -13.57 -6.52
N ASP A 492 -1.52 -12.63 -5.90
CA ASP A 492 -2.46 -12.88 -4.81
C ASP A 492 -3.63 -13.77 -5.23
N ALA A 493 -4.19 -13.55 -6.42
CA ALA A 493 -5.23 -14.41 -6.97
C ALA A 493 -4.73 -15.86 -7.15
N MET A 494 -3.48 -16.05 -7.58
CA MET A 494 -2.87 -17.37 -7.68
C MET A 494 -2.46 -17.95 -6.32
N SER A 495 -2.19 -17.11 -5.32
CA SER A 495 -1.97 -17.53 -3.92
C SER A 495 -3.25 -18.05 -3.28
N VAL A 496 -4.40 -17.44 -3.59
CA VAL A 496 -5.71 -17.98 -3.21
C VAL A 496 -5.90 -19.38 -3.77
N GLU A 497 -5.69 -19.58 -5.08
CA GLU A 497 -5.83 -20.91 -5.71
C GLU A 497 -4.86 -21.94 -5.11
N PHE A 498 -3.60 -21.55 -4.89
CA PHE A 498 -2.59 -22.39 -4.23
C PHE A 498 -3.02 -22.83 -2.83
N SER A 499 -3.76 -21.98 -2.10
CA SER A 499 -4.18 -22.23 -0.72
C SER A 499 -5.39 -23.18 -0.61
N ARG A 500 -6.12 -23.43 -1.71
CA ARG A 500 -7.41 -24.18 -1.68
C ARG A 500 -7.31 -25.61 -1.15
N PRO A 501 -6.28 -26.43 -1.50
CA PRO A 501 -6.18 -27.79 -0.97
C PRO A 501 -5.98 -27.81 0.56
N TYR A 502 -5.11 -26.94 1.07
CA TYR A 502 -4.85 -26.81 2.51
C TYR A 502 -6.09 -26.30 3.26
N PHE A 503 -6.79 -25.32 2.68
CA PHE A 503 -8.02 -24.80 3.28
C PHE A 503 -9.12 -25.86 3.31
N ARG A 504 -9.25 -26.68 2.25
CA ARG A 504 -10.16 -27.83 2.25
C ARG A 504 -9.86 -28.80 3.38
N ASP A 505 -8.61 -29.18 3.55
CA ASP A 505 -8.24 -30.14 4.58
C ASP A 505 -8.49 -29.58 5.99
N PHE A 506 -8.20 -28.28 6.20
CA PHE A 506 -8.54 -27.55 7.42
C PHE A 506 -10.04 -27.49 7.69
N VAL A 507 -10.85 -27.05 6.72
CA VAL A 507 -12.31 -26.95 6.85
C VAL A 507 -12.93 -28.32 7.10
N SER A 508 -12.46 -29.35 6.39
CA SER A 508 -12.91 -30.72 6.57
C SER A 508 -12.64 -31.24 7.99
N ALA A 509 -11.45 -30.97 8.55
CA ALA A 509 -11.14 -31.30 9.94
C ALA A 509 -12.02 -30.47 10.92
N LEU A 510 -12.18 -29.16 10.66
CA LEU A 510 -12.97 -28.25 11.49
C LEU A 510 -14.44 -28.70 11.58
N LEU A 511 -15.06 -29.04 10.45
CA LEU A 511 -16.44 -29.52 10.37
C LEU A 511 -16.63 -30.88 11.05
N ARG A 512 -15.60 -31.74 11.10
CA ARG A 512 -15.68 -33.06 11.76
C ARG A 512 -15.48 -32.99 13.28
N ASN A 513 -14.77 -31.99 13.78
CA ASN A 513 -14.40 -31.93 15.19
C ASN A 513 -15.64 -31.67 16.09
N PRO A 514 -15.97 -32.57 17.03
CA PRO A 514 -17.19 -32.47 17.85
C PRO A 514 -17.17 -31.35 18.90
N LYS A 515 -16.00 -30.78 19.20
CA LYS A 515 -15.88 -29.64 20.13
C LYS A 515 -16.24 -28.32 19.46
N VAL A 516 -16.16 -28.25 18.14
CA VAL A 516 -16.56 -27.09 17.34
C VAL A 516 -18.03 -27.25 16.97
N LYS A 517 -18.88 -26.44 17.61
CA LYS A 517 -20.34 -26.55 17.52
C LYS A 517 -20.96 -25.50 16.61
N GLU A 518 -20.35 -24.32 16.55
CA GLU A 518 -20.88 -23.17 15.84
C GLU A 518 -19.74 -22.47 15.10
N ILE A 519 -19.86 -22.39 13.77
CA ILE A 519 -18.84 -21.80 12.91
C ILE A 519 -19.43 -20.59 12.21
N THR A 520 -18.79 -19.44 12.41
CA THR A 520 -19.07 -18.21 11.70
C THR A 520 -17.87 -17.84 10.85
N VAL A 521 -18.11 -17.37 9.62
CA VAL A 521 -17.06 -16.99 8.68
C VAL A 521 -17.16 -15.51 8.37
N MET A 522 -16.04 -14.82 8.41
CA MET A 522 -15.88 -13.44 7.96
C MET A 522 -14.78 -13.39 6.91
N ALA A 523 -15.12 -12.98 5.69
CA ALA A 523 -14.17 -12.91 4.60
C ALA A 523 -14.12 -11.51 4.01
N HIS A 524 -12.91 -11.00 3.80
CA HIS A 524 -12.69 -9.67 3.25
C HIS A 524 -12.10 -9.75 1.84
N SER A 525 -12.61 -8.94 0.90
CA SER A 525 -11.99 -8.76 -0.43
C SER A 525 -11.78 -10.10 -1.16
N MET A 526 -10.58 -10.31 -1.71
CA MET A 526 -10.17 -11.52 -2.43
C MET A 526 -10.21 -12.79 -1.56
N GLY A 527 -10.16 -12.66 -0.22
CA GLY A 527 -10.39 -13.76 0.71
C GLY A 527 -11.78 -14.38 0.60
N SER A 528 -12.74 -13.65 0.03
CA SER A 528 -14.09 -14.15 -0.27
C SER A 528 -14.08 -15.32 -1.24
N ARG A 529 -13.09 -15.40 -2.14
CA ARG A 529 -12.91 -16.55 -3.06
C ARG A 529 -12.65 -17.85 -2.29
N ILE A 530 -11.86 -17.78 -1.22
CA ILE A 530 -11.61 -18.91 -0.30
C ILE A 530 -12.87 -19.24 0.50
N ALA A 531 -13.59 -18.22 0.98
CA ALA A 531 -14.78 -18.41 1.79
C ALA A 531 -15.93 -19.14 1.05
N LEU A 532 -16.05 -18.94 -0.27
CA LEU A 532 -16.98 -19.72 -1.10
C LEU A 532 -16.69 -21.23 -1.05
N GLN A 533 -15.42 -21.63 -0.94
CA GLN A 533 -15.02 -23.04 -0.80
C GLN A 533 -15.44 -23.63 0.56
N MET A 534 -15.48 -22.81 1.61
CA MET A 534 -15.99 -23.23 2.92
C MET A 534 -17.49 -23.45 2.88
N LEU A 535 -18.22 -22.57 2.20
CA LEU A 535 -19.65 -22.69 1.98
C LEU A 535 -20.01 -23.94 1.18
N GLU A 536 -19.26 -24.23 0.12
CA GLU A 536 -19.36 -25.47 -0.66
C GLU A 536 -19.17 -26.72 0.21
N GLN A 537 -18.09 -26.78 0.99
CA GLN A 537 -17.81 -27.94 1.86
C GLN A 537 -18.85 -28.12 2.97
N SER A 538 -19.32 -27.02 3.54
CA SER A 538 -20.38 -27.04 4.55
C SER A 538 -21.68 -27.61 3.97
N ALA A 539 -22.05 -27.21 2.74
CA ALA A 539 -23.20 -27.75 2.02
C ALA A 539 -23.03 -29.25 1.73
N GLN A 540 -21.87 -29.67 1.22
CA GLN A 540 -21.56 -31.07 0.91
C GLN A 540 -21.55 -31.96 2.16
N ALA A 541 -20.99 -31.47 3.26
CA ALA A 541 -20.96 -32.19 4.55
C ALA A 541 -22.31 -32.16 5.29
N GLN A 542 -23.32 -31.44 4.76
CA GLN A 542 -24.62 -31.21 5.40
C GLN A 542 -24.50 -30.63 6.83
N LYS A 543 -23.42 -29.90 7.09
CA LYS A 543 -23.15 -29.24 8.38
C LYS A 543 -23.14 -27.74 8.18
N LYS A 544 -24.29 -27.10 8.40
CA LYS A 544 -24.47 -25.68 8.11
C LYS A 544 -23.58 -24.80 8.98
N LEU A 545 -23.01 -23.78 8.35
CA LEU A 545 -22.43 -22.63 9.06
C LEU A 545 -23.54 -21.87 9.80
N ALA A 546 -23.19 -21.28 10.94
CA ALA A 546 -24.11 -20.39 11.65
C ALA A 546 -24.31 -19.09 10.87
N SER A 547 -23.21 -18.48 10.42
CA SER A 547 -23.24 -17.33 9.51
C SER A 547 -22.00 -17.28 8.61
N ILE A 548 -22.15 -16.72 7.42
CA ILE A 548 -21.04 -16.31 6.56
C ILE A 548 -21.22 -14.85 6.16
N VAL A 549 -20.18 -14.04 6.36
CA VAL A 549 -20.18 -12.61 6.09
C VAL A 549 -19.11 -12.30 5.07
N PHE A 550 -19.53 -11.74 3.93
CA PHE A 550 -18.65 -11.25 2.89
C PHE A 550 -18.55 -9.73 2.99
N LEU A 551 -17.33 -9.23 3.17
CA LEU A 551 -17.03 -7.80 3.31
C LEU A 551 -16.28 -7.36 2.06
N ALA A 552 -16.94 -6.53 1.23
CA ALA A 552 -16.40 -6.09 -0.05
C ALA A 552 -15.87 -7.26 -0.93
N PRO A 553 -16.66 -8.31 -1.22
CA PRO A 553 -16.16 -9.51 -1.89
C PRO A 553 -15.60 -9.23 -3.29
N ASP A 554 -14.30 -9.50 -3.47
CA ASP A 554 -13.62 -9.47 -4.76
C ASP A 554 -13.74 -10.83 -5.46
N VAL A 555 -14.94 -11.12 -5.95
CA VAL A 555 -15.27 -12.30 -6.74
C VAL A 555 -16.10 -11.83 -7.94
N PRO A 556 -15.75 -12.21 -9.18
CA PRO A 556 -16.59 -11.93 -10.35
C PRO A 556 -18.05 -12.36 -10.11
N GLN A 557 -19.01 -11.51 -10.44
CA GLN A 557 -20.42 -11.71 -10.11
C GLN A 557 -21.01 -13.01 -10.63
N THR A 558 -20.59 -13.47 -11.81
CA THR A 558 -21.01 -14.75 -12.40
C THR A 558 -20.60 -15.93 -11.52
N LEU A 559 -19.35 -15.95 -11.06
CA LEU A 559 -18.83 -16.98 -10.16
C LEU A 559 -19.48 -16.89 -8.78
N PHE A 560 -19.67 -15.69 -8.26
CA PHE A 560 -20.33 -15.48 -6.97
C PHE A 560 -21.79 -15.93 -7.02
N SER A 561 -22.54 -15.53 -8.06
CA SER A 561 -23.93 -15.94 -8.29
C SER A 561 -24.08 -17.45 -8.38
N GLN A 562 -23.18 -18.11 -9.12
CA GLN A 562 -23.19 -19.56 -9.24
C GLN A 562 -22.94 -20.22 -7.89
N ALA A 563 -21.93 -19.77 -7.14
CA ALA A 563 -21.60 -20.33 -5.83
C ALA A 563 -22.72 -20.14 -4.81
N ILE A 564 -23.35 -18.96 -4.76
CA ILE A 564 -24.52 -18.72 -3.88
C ILE A 564 -25.71 -19.57 -4.30
N GLY A 565 -26.00 -19.68 -5.61
CA GLY A 565 -27.09 -20.51 -6.12
C GLY A 565 -26.94 -22.00 -5.78
N LEU A 566 -25.72 -22.52 -5.88
CA LEU A 566 -25.42 -23.93 -5.59
C LEU A 566 -25.28 -24.22 -4.09
N TYR A 567 -24.61 -23.33 -3.35
CA TYR A 567 -24.10 -23.63 -2.01
C TYR A 567 -24.58 -22.69 -0.91
N GLY A 568 -25.36 -21.64 -1.23
CA GLY A 568 -25.86 -20.66 -0.24
C GLY A 568 -26.54 -21.28 0.97
N ARG A 569 -27.22 -22.43 0.79
CA ARG A 569 -27.88 -23.18 1.87
C ARG A 569 -26.93 -23.90 2.84
N GLY A 570 -25.63 -23.92 2.52
CA GLY A 570 -24.56 -24.33 3.42
C GLY A 570 -24.42 -23.39 4.62
N ALA A 571 -24.98 -22.18 4.58
CA ALA A 571 -25.07 -21.31 5.75
C ALA A 571 -26.53 -21.16 6.20
N SER A 572 -26.73 -21.00 7.51
CA SER A 572 -28.03 -20.61 8.07
C SER A 572 -28.33 -19.13 7.79
N LEU A 573 -27.29 -18.31 7.69
CA LEU A 573 -27.34 -16.91 7.31
C LEU A 573 -26.11 -16.56 6.45
N ALA A 574 -26.33 -15.97 5.29
CA ALA A 574 -25.29 -15.40 4.45
C ALA A 574 -25.58 -13.92 4.26
N THR A 575 -24.58 -13.07 4.49
CA THR A 575 -24.70 -11.61 4.33
C THR A 575 -23.50 -11.06 3.58
N MET A 576 -23.73 -10.20 2.61
CA MET A 576 -22.72 -9.46 1.86
C MET A 576 -22.86 -7.97 2.15
N TYR A 577 -21.72 -7.29 2.32
CA TYR A 577 -21.63 -5.84 2.40
C TYR A 577 -20.93 -5.31 1.15
N ALA A 578 -21.64 -4.48 0.38
CA ALA A 578 -21.19 -3.88 -0.87
C ALA A 578 -21.06 -2.36 -0.74
N ASN A 579 -20.23 -1.75 -1.58
CA ASN A 579 -20.01 -0.30 -1.57
C ASN A 579 -19.66 0.21 -2.98
N GLU A 580 -20.33 1.26 -3.45
CA GLU A 580 -20.12 1.85 -4.78
C GLU A 580 -18.85 2.69 -4.84
N HIS A 581 -18.35 3.12 -3.67
CA HIS A 581 -17.16 3.96 -3.53
C HIS A 581 -15.90 3.13 -3.22
N ASP A 582 -15.95 1.81 -3.41
CA ASP A 582 -14.84 0.88 -3.17
C ASP A 582 -13.84 0.89 -4.34
N ARG A 583 -12.67 1.49 -4.08
CA ARG A 583 -11.63 1.70 -5.11
C ARG A 583 -10.91 0.41 -5.51
N PRO A 584 -10.46 -0.46 -4.58
CA PRO A 584 -9.91 -1.76 -4.94
C PRO A 584 -10.87 -2.63 -5.76
N LEU A 585 -12.18 -2.59 -5.49
CA LEU A 585 -13.14 -3.36 -6.29
C LEU A 585 -13.36 -2.76 -7.69
N ALA A 586 -13.35 -1.44 -7.84
CA ALA A 586 -13.34 -0.82 -9.17
C ALA A 586 -12.09 -1.21 -9.98
N LEU A 587 -10.94 -1.36 -9.32
CA LEU A 587 -9.73 -1.89 -9.94
C LEU A 587 -9.88 -3.36 -10.34
N SER A 588 -10.46 -4.18 -9.46
CA SER A 588 -10.75 -5.59 -9.75
C SER A 588 -11.62 -5.76 -11.00
N GLU A 589 -12.64 -4.91 -11.18
CA GLU A 589 -13.49 -4.94 -12.37
C GLU A 589 -12.69 -4.77 -13.66
N VAL A 590 -11.73 -3.83 -13.68
CA VAL A 590 -10.87 -3.59 -14.84
C VAL A 590 -9.99 -4.82 -15.14
N VAL A 591 -9.45 -5.45 -14.09
CA VAL A 591 -8.56 -6.61 -14.24
C VAL A 591 -9.32 -7.85 -14.72
N ASN A 592 -10.47 -8.13 -14.10
CA ASN A 592 -11.27 -9.32 -14.40
C ASN A 592 -12.21 -9.12 -15.60
N ARG A 593 -12.35 -7.88 -16.10
CA ARG A 593 -13.33 -7.48 -17.13
C ARG A 593 -14.77 -7.84 -16.76
N GLU A 594 -15.04 -7.86 -15.46
CA GLU A 594 -16.33 -8.22 -14.87
C GLU A 594 -16.42 -7.58 -13.48
N ALA A 595 -17.56 -6.97 -13.16
CA ALA A 595 -17.77 -6.37 -11.86
C ALA A 595 -17.69 -7.43 -10.74
N PRO A 596 -16.97 -7.15 -9.64
CA PRO A 596 -17.00 -8.04 -8.48
C PRO A 596 -18.32 -7.90 -7.71
N ALA A 597 -18.70 -8.93 -6.97
CA ALA A 597 -19.96 -8.97 -6.21
C ALA A 597 -20.07 -7.86 -5.15
N GLY A 598 -18.94 -7.40 -4.60
CA GLY A 598 -18.92 -6.34 -3.58
C GLY A 598 -19.06 -4.91 -4.13
N LEU A 599 -19.03 -4.70 -5.45
CA LEU A 599 -19.15 -3.37 -6.04
C LEU A 599 -20.63 -3.01 -6.23
N ALA A 600 -21.09 -1.98 -5.50
CA ALA A 600 -22.48 -1.51 -5.55
C ALA A 600 -22.74 -0.52 -6.70
N GLY A 601 -23.74 0.34 -6.56
CA GLY A 601 -24.15 1.28 -7.61
C GLY A 601 -24.87 0.56 -8.76
N ASN A 602 -24.48 0.85 -10.01
CA ASN A 602 -25.11 0.24 -11.20
C ASN A 602 -24.88 -1.26 -11.34
N THR A 603 -23.91 -1.81 -10.60
CA THR A 603 -23.54 -3.23 -10.63
C THR A 603 -23.98 -3.96 -9.36
N LEU A 604 -24.82 -3.37 -8.50
CA LEU A 604 -25.19 -3.99 -7.23
C LEU A 604 -25.74 -5.42 -7.41
N PHE A 605 -25.03 -6.40 -6.84
CA PHE A 605 -25.44 -7.80 -6.85
C PHE A 605 -26.52 -8.06 -5.80
N VAL A 606 -27.66 -8.62 -6.22
CA VAL A 606 -28.75 -9.05 -5.33
C VAL A 606 -29.24 -10.42 -5.81
N SER A 607 -29.32 -11.39 -4.91
CA SER A 607 -29.73 -12.76 -5.22
C SER A 607 -30.47 -13.41 -4.05
N ASP A 608 -31.36 -14.35 -4.36
CA ASP A 608 -31.88 -15.27 -3.35
C ASP A 608 -30.72 -16.10 -2.76
N GLY A 609 -30.81 -16.39 -1.46
CA GLY A 609 -29.80 -17.16 -0.72
C GLY A 609 -28.71 -16.33 -0.05
N ILE A 610 -28.68 -15.01 -0.24
CA ILE A 610 -27.77 -14.09 0.47
C ILE A 610 -28.43 -12.74 0.74
N GLU A 611 -28.23 -12.19 1.93
CA GLU A 611 -28.63 -10.83 2.26
C GLU A 611 -27.60 -9.83 1.71
N THR A 612 -28.05 -8.83 0.97
CA THR A 612 -27.17 -7.76 0.45
C THR A 612 -27.38 -6.48 1.23
N VAL A 613 -26.32 -5.95 1.84
CA VAL A 613 -26.29 -4.66 2.54
C VAL A 613 -25.40 -3.69 1.76
N ASP A 614 -25.99 -2.61 1.29
CA ASP A 614 -25.31 -1.54 0.57
C ASP A 614 -24.88 -0.44 1.55
N LEU A 615 -23.56 -0.22 1.61
CA LEU A 615 -22.89 0.76 2.48
C LEU A 615 -22.68 2.11 1.79
N SER A 616 -23.07 2.26 0.51
CA SER A 616 -22.78 3.45 -0.30
C SER A 616 -23.33 4.75 0.27
N ARG A 617 -24.36 4.67 1.15
CA ARG A 617 -24.96 5.83 1.82
C ARG A 617 -24.23 6.29 3.09
N LEU A 618 -23.30 5.49 3.62
CA LEU A 618 -22.59 5.86 4.84
C LEU A 618 -21.44 6.84 4.56
N ASP A 619 -21.06 7.62 5.57
CA ASP A 619 -19.88 8.50 5.52
C ASP A 619 -18.65 7.71 5.06
N PHE A 620 -18.19 8.03 3.85
CA PHE A 620 -17.02 7.41 3.24
C PHE A 620 -15.87 8.40 3.18
N GLU A 621 -14.64 7.90 3.24
CA GLU A 621 -13.47 8.74 3.03
C GLU A 621 -13.31 8.94 1.53
N TRP A 622 -13.55 10.15 1.04
CA TRP A 622 -13.38 10.48 -0.37
C TRP A 622 -11.95 10.21 -0.88
N PHE A 623 -10.94 10.11 0.01
CA PHE A 623 -9.53 9.73 -0.27
C PHE A 623 -9.15 8.34 0.19
N GLY A 624 -9.94 7.74 1.07
CA GLY A 624 -9.72 6.39 1.53
C GLY A 624 -10.08 5.38 0.44
N THR A 625 -9.61 4.15 0.60
CA THR A 625 -9.96 3.05 -0.30
C THR A 625 -11.45 2.68 -0.19
N ASN A 626 -12.09 2.99 0.95
CA ASN A 626 -13.44 2.57 1.37
C ASN A 626 -13.66 1.05 1.33
N HIS A 627 -12.58 0.29 1.19
CA HIS A 627 -12.59 -1.15 0.98
C HIS A 627 -12.81 -1.95 2.26
N SER A 628 -12.54 -1.31 3.39
CA SER A 628 -12.70 -1.87 4.73
C SER A 628 -13.92 -1.29 5.46
N ALA A 629 -14.84 -0.64 4.72
CA ALA A 629 -16.00 0.05 5.28
C ALA A 629 -16.82 -0.80 6.26
N GLY A 630 -16.95 -2.11 6.00
CA GLY A 630 -17.70 -3.03 6.86
C GLY A 630 -17.16 -3.20 8.29
N PHE A 631 -15.91 -2.81 8.57
CA PHE A 631 -15.35 -2.83 9.93
C PHE A 631 -14.61 -1.55 10.32
N GLU A 632 -14.41 -0.59 9.40
CA GLU A 632 -13.82 0.72 9.72
C GLU A 632 -14.86 1.80 9.99
N ILE A 633 -16.09 1.64 9.49
CA ILE A 633 -17.20 2.57 9.76
C ILE A 633 -17.99 2.03 10.96
N PRO A 634 -18.08 2.75 12.09
CA PRO A 634 -18.74 2.26 13.30
C PRO A 634 -20.16 1.73 13.10
N LYS A 635 -20.96 2.39 12.24
CA LYS A 635 -22.33 1.94 11.93
C LYS A 635 -22.36 0.61 11.17
N ALA A 636 -21.53 0.45 10.15
CA ALA A 636 -21.42 -0.80 9.40
C ALA A 636 -20.88 -1.92 10.29
N ALA A 637 -19.86 -1.63 11.08
CA ALA A 637 -19.28 -2.58 12.01
C ALA A 637 -20.26 -3.03 13.10
N ALA A 638 -21.08 -2.12 13.65
CA ALA A 638 -22.13 -2.47 14.60
C ALA A 638 -23.14 -3.47 13.98
N ASP A 639 -23.51 -3.26 12.72
CA ASP A 639 -24.39 -4.16 11.98
C ASP A 639 -23.74 -5.52 11.70
N VAL A 640 -22.47 -5.53 11.27
CA VAL A 640 -21.65 -6.75 11.11
C VAL A 640 -21.57 -7.53 12.43
N SER A 641 -21.38 -6.85 13.56
CA SER A 641 -21.32 -7.48 14.89
C SER A 641 -22.62 -8.24 15.22
N LEU A 642 -23.79 -7.73 14.82
CA LEU A 642 -25.07 -8.43 15.02
C LEU A 642 -25.15 -9.73 14.20
N VAL A 643 -24.61 -9.75 12.98
CA VAL A 643 -24.56 -10.95 12.16
C VAL A 643 -23.57 -11.97 12.74
N VAL A 644 -22.37 -11.50 13.12
CA VAL A 644 -21.28 -12.36 13.58
C VAL A 644 -21.55 -12.97 14.96
N ASN A 645 -22.01 -12.16 15.91
CA ASN A 645 -22.19 -12.60 17.30
C ASN A 645 -23.58 -13.18 17.60
N ARG A 646 -24.59 -12.80 16.81
CA ARG A 646 -26.00 -13.10 17.13
C ARG A 646 -26.80 -13.71 15.98
N HIS A 647 -26.23 -13.82 14.78
CA HIS A 647 -26.87 -14.43 13.60
C HIS A 647 -28.23 -13.82 13.25
N ILE A 648 -28.37 -12.50 13.40
CA ILE A 648 -29.63 -11.79 13.18
C ILE A 648 -29.80 -11.47 11.69
N LYS A 649 -30.92 -11.92 11.11
CA LYS A 649 -31.30 -11.62 9.72
C LYS A 649 -31.51 -10.11 9.50
N ALA A 650 -31.22 -9.62 8.31
CA ALA A 650 -31.33 -8.21 7.92
C ALA A 650 -32.68 -7.58 8.26
N ALA A 651 -33.79 -8.29 8.03
CA ALA A 651 -35.14 -7.82 8.34
C ALA A 651 -35.42 -7.57 9.83
N SER A 652 -34.55 -8.06 10.72
CA SER A 652 -34.64 -7.87 12.17
C SER A 652 -33.51 -6.98 12.70
N ARG A 653 -32.69 -6.40 11.82
CA ARG A 653 -31.64 -5.43 12.14
C ARG A 653 -32.15 -4.01 11.85
N SER A 654 -31.43 -2.99 12.32
CA SER A 654 -31.78 -1.58 12.09
C SER A 654 -31.40 -1.11 10.68
N LEU A 655 -31.98 -1.77 9.67
CA LEU A 655 -31.69 -1.57 8.25
C LEU A 655 -32.93 -1.09 7.50
N THR A 656 -32.72 -0.31 6.43
CA THR A 656 -33.80 0.07 5.52
C THR A 656 -33.83 -0.89 4.34
N GLY A 657 -34.94 -1.61 4.16
CA GLY A 657 -35.14 -2.46 2.99
C GLY A 657 -35.48 -1.64 1.75
N VAL A 658 -34.87 -1.97 0.61
CA VAL A 658 -35.11 -1.36 -0.70
C VAL A 658 -35.41 -2.47 -1.70
N THR A 659 -36.53 -2.35 -2.40
CA THR A 659 -36.98 -3.34 -3.39
C THR A 659 -36.28 -3.13 -4.73
N LEU A 660 -35.70 -4.19 -5.28
CA LEU A 660 -35.13 -4.26 -6.63
C LEU A 660 -35.80 -5.41 -7.39
N GLY A 661 -36.80 -5.08 -8.22
CA GLY A 661 -37.64 -6.08 -8.88
C GLY A 661 -38.43 -6.91 -7.86
N LYS A 662 -38.18 -8.22 -7.80
CA LYS A 662 -38.78 -9.14 -6.81
C LYS A 662 -37.89 -9.35 -5.57
N LEU A 663 -36.68 -8.81 -5.58
CA LEU A 663 -35.69 -8.99 -4.53
C LEU A 663 -35.65 -7.76 -3.62
N THR A 664 -35.05 -7.92 -2.45
CA THR A 664 -34.83 -6.83 -1.49
C THR A 664 -33.37 -6.80 -1.12
N TYR A 665 -32.77 -5.61 -1.17
CA TYR A 665 -31.48 -5.32 -0.55
C TYR A 665 -31.67 -4.32 0.59
N TRP A 666 -30.64 -4.13 1.40
CA TRP A 666 -30.71 -3.35 2.62
C TRP A 666 -29.71 -2.20 2.59
N THR A 667 -30.03 -1.09 3.23
CA THR A 667 -29.10 0.05 3.39
C THR A 667 -29.01 0.45 4.85
N ILE A 668 -27.83 0.92 5.27
CA ILE A 668 -27.64 1.58 6.57
C ILE A 668 -27.85 3.08 6.38
N GLN A 669 -28.66 3.70 7.23
CA GLN A 669 -28.88 5.16 7.16
C GLN A 669 -27.68 5.93 7.75
N PRO A 670 -27.30 7.08 7.15
CA PRO A 670 -26.16 7.91 7.55
C PRO A 670 -26.11 8.24 9.02
#